data_AF-A0A2M8BXJ7-F1
#
_entry.id   AF-A0A2M8BXJ7-F1
#
_cell.length_a   1.000
_cell.length_b   1.000
_cell.length_c   1.000
_cell.angle_alpha   90.00
_cell.angle_beta   90.00
_cell.angle_gamma   90.00
#
_symmetry.space_group_name_H-M   'P 1'
#
loop_
_entity.id
_entity.type
_entity.pdbx_description
1 polymer ?
#
loop_
_entity_poly.entity_id
_entity_poly.type
_entity_poly.pdbx_seq_one_letter_code
_entity_poly.pdbx_strand_id
1 'polypeptide(L)'
;MLRKIFIIFFLLLLCFSRKVQAFKAETYVSFANPVRGPEGWKNSKQNPLDLPLFQYQESTHSAFPVTWLLRFDAVNDATISAFFSGLIETDKNQSLGSFLEITPRLTEAANVIYPGGISLFNANRIFLSGYSIEDRKKLIDTYMSAFFVSFGFYPKSVSAWHFDSYSLQYLQSKYSVLTAMNYDDQYNTDSYRLWGGYLGSPYFPDKNNSLIPAYSFGNRINLAMVRWAQRDLFNFYGSNNASLHSVQVNDYLALGQDTKYFEKLLAMYNQKGVNEFTYVNIGLENDYDLSLYKKEIKNVYKAIKINSDKFNFHPISLSDFGDWFKARYPESSPAYFYQTEDPTGVNSGKVFWYQSPFYRLGLKSEKGKTNIIDFRVFNREIYEDYLTTPNQDLGLFHEIPAVIDSVKFPGKEVVLDIDLQKADLVRSKQWDYWQTALWVDGKMLTFQPDKIVFSNFQAPTINSEDIKPMVTKDQTVWELTPHTPFKNTSHSTWLFWLLIIIVIPGSRLQKLRHFSTCGQVTRNLYKFFQTNTFAPITLLISFLAGLTVFRSGILYPFGMGFWGPNGHDALFHLSLIEKFSATPFSFSHPQIAGEKIANYHFLFDFISGIVVKLSGLSALDFYFRVFPVLAGIAIIFLLDKLLKTWRYSRSERLLSILLVFLAGSFGFIPKLLIGQDVFTGESAFWSNQSVSIFLNPPYALSITLLLLFLNKLSGKPRTNNSELIILSLLGGLLAQTKVYAFILLLGALLFSKKYKLFIGVLLIGILISLPFTTFAGQSPFIFSPLWFPRSLFASFDRVYWPRLVEAWQAYEASGNFLKLSVINLFALIVFLVGNLGVRLLGLFEMSRTKSHSDSETIVRWLIAFGLLLPLLFVQNINPWNTIQFMYYALFFLGIFTAKYISAFAPRTKHLALLILILIFLAIATTVGTLKDYLGYFSSSRLSYTELLALDKLRAEPKGIVLSPPYNEVAASRVSAPKPLYAYVSTAYISALSGQPEFLADTINLDITGFAYSERARDVQRFYNTEDKEWGRAFLQNNHIQYVYETRLQKLKLAPADLHLEKIFDSGEINIYKFN
;
A
#
# COMPACT_ATOMS: atom_id res chain seq x y z
N MET A 1 -67.63 -9.02 -19.37
CA MET A 1 -66.80 -10.19 -18.97
C MET A 1 -65.55 -9.78 -18.17
N LEU A 2 -64.77 -8.77 -18.58
CA LEU A 2 -63.57 -8.31 -17.84
C LEU A 2 -63.80 -7.88 -16.38
N ARG A 3 -64.94 -7.23 -16.06
CA ARG A 3 -65.23 -6.78 -14.68
C ARG A 3 -65.45 -7.95 -13.69
N LYS A 4 -65.95 -9.10 -14.17
CA LYS A 4 -66.08 -10.33 -13.38
C LYS A 4 -64.73 -11.05 -13.23
N ILE A 5 -63.85 -10.98 -14.22
CA ILE A 5 -62.48 -11.52 -14.15
C ILE A 5 -61.63 -10.72 -13.14
N PHE A 6 -61.76 -9.40 -13.11
CA PHE A 6 -61.04 -8.57 -12.14
C PHE A 6 -61.49 -8.82 -10.69
N ILE A 7 -62.79 -9.01 -10.46
CA ILE A 7 -63.34 -9.33 -9.13
C ILE A 7 -62.94 -10.75 -8.70
N ILE A 8 -62.92 -11.72 -9.62
CA ILE A 8 -62.45 -13.09 -9.33
C ILE A 8 -60.94 -13.11 -9.07
N PHE A 9 -60.14 -12.31 -9.77
CA PHE A 9 -58.69 -12.21 -9.53
C PHE A 9 -58.39 -11.51 -8.18
N PHE A 10 -59.17 -10.49 -7.81
CA PHE A 10 -59.04 -9.81 -6.52
C PHE A 10 -59.55 -10.69 -5.35
N LEU A 11 -60.59 -11.50 -5.58
CA LEU A 11 -61.06 -12.50 -4.61
C LEU A 11 -60.11 -13.70 -4.50
N LEU A 12 -59.45 -14.13 -5.58
CA LEU A 12 -58.37 -15.13 -5.53
C LEU A 12 -57.16 -14.61 -4.75
N LEU A 13 -56.79 -13.33 -4.92
CA LEU A 13 -55.76 -12.68 -4.10
C LEU A 13 -56.13 -12.59 -2.61
N LEU A 14 -57.41 -12.46 -2.28
CA LEU A 14 -57.91 -12.49 -0.88
C LEU A 14 -58.01 -13.92 -0.31
N CYS A 15 -58.28 -14.94 -1.15
CA CYS A 15 -58.23 -16.36 -0.74
C CYS A 15 -56.79 -16.90 -0.61
N PHE A 16 -55.80 -16.21 -1.18
CA PHE A 16 -54.39 -16.35 -0.81
C PHE A 16 -54.00 -15.41 0.33
N SER A 17 -54.90 -15.21 1.30
CA SER A 17 -54.45 -14.91 2.66
C SER A 17 -53.66 -16.14 3.14
N ARG A 18 -52.37 -16.24 2.76
CA ARG A 18 -51.39 -16.90 3.61
C ARG A 18 -51.69 -16.34 4.98
N LYS A 19 -52.08 -17.22 5.91
CA LYS A 19 -51.99 -16.90 7.34
C LYS A 19 -50.65 -16.19 7.46
N VAL A 20 -50.68 -14.91 7.82
CA VAL A 20 -49.46 -14.20 8.20
C VAL A 20 -49.01 -14.95 9.44
N GLN A 21 -48.20 -15.99 9.22
CA GLN A 21 -47.53 -16.71 10.26
C GLN A 21 -46.66 -15.64 10.90
N ALA A 22 -47.02 -15.25 12.12
CA ALA A 22 -46.16 -14.45 12.96
C ALA A 22 -44.77 -15.10 12.87
N PHE A 23 -43.82 -14.36 12.29
CA PHE A 23 -42.49 -14.84 12.01
C PHE A 23 -41.84 -15.19 13.35
N LYS A 24 -41.67 -16.48 13.62
CA LYS A 24 -41.03 -16.96 14.85
C LYS A 24 -39.53 -16.90 14.59
N ALA A 25 -38.86 -15.86 15.10
CA ALA A 25 -37.40 -15.75 15.00
C ALA A 25 -36.74 -17.06 15.50
N GLU A 26 -35.93 -17.68 14.65
CA GLU A 26 -35.24 -18.94 14.94
C GLU A 26 -33.81 -18.67 15.42
N THR A 27 -33.29 -19.59 16.24
CA THR A 27 -31.88 -19.67 16.58
C THR A 27 -31.31 -20.91 15.89
N TYR A 28 -30.56 -20.72 14.82
CA TYR A 28 -29.90 -21.81 14.12
C TYR A 28 -28.74 -22.33 14.96
N VAL A 29 -28.64 -23.66 15.08
CA VAL A 29 -27.58 -24.32 15.84
C VAL A 29 -26.84 -25.29 14.94
N SER A 30 -25.54 -25.10 14.75
CA SER A 30 -24.67 -26.01 14.02
C SER A 30 -23.66 -26.65 14.96
N PHE A 31 -23.38 -27.93 14.74
CA PHE A 31 -22.22 -28.60 15.32
C PHE A 31 -21.15 -28.75 14.24
N ALA A 32 -20.00 -28.11 14.42
CA ALA A 32 -18.90 -28.14 13.48
C ALA A 32 -17.61 -28.55 14.20
N ASN A 33 -17.05 -29.72 13.87
CA ASN A 33 -15.89 -30.27 14.58
C ASN A 33 -14.68 -30.38 13.63
N PRO A 34 -13.59 -29.61 13.86
CA PRO A 34 -12.31 -29.79 13.18
C PRO A 34 -11.66 -31.11 13.54
N VAL A 35 -11.23 -31.85 12.52
CA VAL A 35 -10.60 -33.18 12.66
C VAL A 35 -9.22 -33.15 12.02
N ARG A 36 -8.19 -33.13 12.86
CA ARG A 36 -6.78 -33.31 12.48
C ARG A 36 -6.47 -34.81 12.33
N GLY A 37 -5.63 -35.16 11.36
CA GLY A 37 -5.13 -36.52 11.20
C GLY A 37 -3.84 -36.78 11.99
N PRO A 38 -3.04 -37.77 11.59
CA PRO A 38 -1.84 -38.17 12.32
C PRO A 38 -0.66 -37.18 12.23
N GLU A 39 -0.67 -36.22 11.32
CA GLU A 39 0.45 -35.30 11.12
C GLU A 39 0.57 -34.30 12.30
N GLY A 40 1.70 -34.35 13.01
CA GLY A 40 1.90 -33.48 14.17
C GLY A 40 0.98 -33.79 15.36
N TRP A 41 0.38 -34.99 15.40
CA TRP A 41 -0.43 -35.45 16.52
C TRP A 41 0.41 -35.59 17.79
N LYS A 42 -0.01 -34.97 18.89
CA LYS A 42 0.77 -34.91 20.15
C LYS A 42 0.15 -35.70 21.31
N ASN A 43 -1.12 -36.10 21.22
CA ASN A 43 -1.79 -36.81 22.30
C ASN A 43 -1.53 -38.32 22.19
N SER A 44 -0.60 -38.85 22.97
CA SER A 44 -0.25 -40.27 22.96
C SER A 44 -1.29 -41.19 23.62
N LYS A 45 -2.29 -40.64 24.31
CA LYS A 45 -3.30 -41.42 25.03
C LYS A 45 -4.54 -41.76 24.19
N GLN A 46 -4.69 -41.14 23.02
CA GLN A 46 -5.85 -41.33 22.15
C GLN A 46 -5.45 -41.24 20.68
N ASN A 47 -6.18 -41.95 19.84
CA ASN A 47 -6.08 -41.85 18.39
C ASN A 47 -6.90 -40.66 17.88
N PRO A 48 -6.57 -40.12 16.68
CA PRO A 48 -7.33 -39.02 16.08
C PRO A 48 -8.84 -39.23 15.95
N LEU A 49 -9.32 -40.48 15.90
CA LEU A 49 -10.74 -40.84 15.77
C LEU A 49 -11.49 -41.00 17.10
N ASP A 50 -10.79 -41.11 18.24
CA ASP A 50 -11.46 -41.47 19.50
C ASP A 50 -12.45 -40.38 19.96
N LEU A 51 -12.07 -39.11 19.87
CA LEU A 51 -12.95 -37.98 20.20
C LEU A 51 -14.08 -37.79 19.16
N PRO A 52 -13.82 -37.81 17.83
CA PRO A 52 -14.87 -37.78 16.81
C PRO A 52 -15.90 -38.91 16.97
N LEU A 53 -15.47 -40.14 17.24
CA LEU A 53 -16.37 -41.28 17.45
C LEU A 53 -17.28 -41.04 18.65
N PHE A 54 -16.73 -40.51 19.74
CA PHE A 54 -17.50 -40.19 20.94
C PHE A 54 -18.49 -39.04 20.69
N GLN A 55 -18.06 -37.97 20.01
CA GLN A 55 -18.94 -36.86 19.63
C GLN A 55 -20.07 -37.32 18.71
N TYR A 56 -19.80 -38.21 17.75
CA TYR A 56 -20.82 -38.82 16.89
C TYR A 56 -21.87 -39.57 17.73
N GLN A 57 -21.45 -40.45 18.64
CA GLN A 57 -22.36 -41.20 19.52
C GLN A 57 -23.31 -40.28 20.31
N GLU A 58 -22.81 -39.19 20.87
CA GLU A 58 -23.63 -38.22 21.62
C GLU A 58 -24.57 -37.43 20.70
N SER A 59 -24.14 -37.12 19.47
CA SER A 59 -24.97 -36.45 18.47
C SER A 59 -26.17 -37.30 18.01
N THR A 60 -25.97 -38.62 17.81
CA THR A 60 -27.03 -39.55 17.38
C THR A 60 -28.14 -39.65 18.42
N HIS A 61 -27.80 -39.73 19.71
CA HIS A 61 -28.79 -39.75 20.81
C HIS A 61 -29.60 -38.44 20.91
N SER A 62 -29.06 -37.37 20.34
CA SER A 62 -29.60 -36.03 20.43
C SER A 62 -30.28 -35.58 19.13
N ALA A 63 -30.11 -36.34 18.05
CA ALA A 63 -30.62 -36.05 16.70
C ALA A 63 -30.17 -34.68 16.14
N PHE A 64 -28.95 -34.23 16.47
CA PHE A 64 -28.37 -33.01 15.90
C PHE A 64 -27.52 -33.32 14.68
N PRO A 65 -27.64 -32.56 13.58
CA PRO A 65 -26.74 -32.67 12.46
C PRO A 65 -25.35 -32.15 12.83
N VAL A 66 -24.32 -32.83 12.33
CA VAL A 66 -22.91 -32.50 12.59
C VAL A 66 -22.18 -32.36 11.26
N THR A 67 -21.33 -31.33 11.17
CA THR A 67 -20.38 -31.14 10.09
C THR A 67 -18.97 -31.46 10.59
N TRP A 68 -18.33 -32.45 9.97
CA TRP A 68 -16.96 -32.88 10.26
C TRP A 68 -16.00 -32.19 9.30
N LEU A 69 -15.10 -31.37 9.83
CA LEU A 69 -14.19 -30.52 9.05
C LEU A 69 -12.81 -31.17 9.01
N LEU A 70 -12.50 -31.87 7.93
CA LEU A 70 -11.32 -32.75 7.87
C LEU A 70 -10.07 -32.00 7.42
N ARG A 71 -8.94 -32.14 8.12
CA ARG A 71 -7.65 -31.61 7.66
C ARG A 71 -7.07 -32.50 6.53
N PHE A 72 -6.13 -31.99 5.75
CA PHE A 72 -5.56 -32.69 4.59
C PHE A 72 -5.05 -34.10 4.92
N ASP A 73 -4.37 -34.25 6.05
CA ASP A 73 -3.84 -35.54 6.51
C ASP A 73 -4.94 -36.49 7.02
N ALA A 74 -6.06 -35.98 7.52
CA ALA A 74 -7.25 -36.79 7.84
C ALA A 74 -7.96 -37.27 6.57
N VAL A 75 -8.01 -36.45 5.52
CA VAL A 75 -8.55 -36.82 4.20
C VAL A 75 -7.74 -37.93 3.54
N ASN A 76 -6.41 -37.90 3.69
CA ASN A 76 -5.50 -38.87 3.08
C ASN A 76 -5.23 -40.11 3.95
N ASP A 77 -5.61 -40.10 5.22
CA ASP A 77 -5.48 -41.28 6.07
C ASP A 77 -6.57 -42.30 5.73
N ALA A 78 -6.18 -43.52 5.36
CA ALA A 78 -7.11 -44.55 4.89
C ALA A 78 -8.12 -44.98 5.97
N THR A 79 -7.75 -44.93 7.25
CA THR A 79 -8.64 -45.34 8.35
C THR A 79 -9.66 -44.24 8.63
N ILE A 80 -9.19 -42.99 8.70
CA ILE A 80 -10.04 -41.82 8.97
C ILE A 80 -11.01 -41.57 7.81
N SER A 81 -10.51 -41.56 6.58
CA SER A 81 -11.35 -41.36 5.38
C SER A 81 -12.40 -42.47 5.24
N ALA A 82 -12.05 -43.75 5.42
CA ALA A 82 -13.01 -44.85 5.37
C ALA A 82 -14.11 -44.73 6.45
N PHE A 83 -13.75 -44.31 7.67
CA PHE A 83 -14.74 -44.04 8.73
C PHE A 83 -15.72 -42.96 8.31
N PHE A 84 -15.24 -41.81 7.82
CA PHE A 84 -16.11 -40.70 7.43
C PHE A 84 -16.93 -40.98 6.18
N SER A 85 -16.41 -41.74 5.21
CA SER A 85 -17.18 -42.21 4.06
C SER A 85 -18.34 -43.09 4.50
N GLY A 86 -18.08 -44.09 5.34
CA GLY A 86 -19.15 -44.94 5.90
C GLY A 86 -20.14 -44.16 6.76
N LEU A 87 -19.68 -43.13 7.49
CA LEU A 87 -20.52 -42.28 8.33
C LEU A 87 -21.60 -41.55 7.51
N ILE A 88 -21.21 -40.86 6.44
CA ILE A 88 -22.15 -40.09 5.61
C ILE A 88 -23.06 -40.96 4.73
N GLU A 89 -22.63 -42.19 4.41
CA GLU A 89 -23.47 -43.17 3.73
C GLU A 89 -24.57 -43.71 4.65
N THR A 90 -24.30 -43.82 5.95
CA THR A 90 -25.20 -44.46 6.91
C THR A 90 -26.07 -43.49 7.71
N ASP A 91 -25.61 -42.25 7.96
CA ASP A 91 -26.37 -41.23 8.68
C ASP A 91 -26.41 -39.90 7.91
N LYS A 92 -27.61 -39.55 7.42
CA LYS A 92 -27.87 -38.32 6.65
C LYS A 92 -27.76 -37.03 7.47
N ASN A 93 -27.72 -37.12 8.80
CA ASN A 93 -27.48 -35.96 9.65
C ASN A 93 -25.99 -35.61 9.73
N GLN A 94 -25.10 -36.43 9.17
CA GLN A 94 -23.66 -36.21 9.16
C GLN A 94 -23.26 -35.63 7.81
N SER A 95 -22.39 -34.61 7.85
CA SER A 95 -21.88 -33.93 6.65
C SER A 95 -20.36 -33.75 6.77
N LEU A 96 -19.67 -33.72 5.63
CA LEU A 96 -18.23 -33.47 5.58
C LEU A 96 -17.93 -32.08 5.01
N GLY A 97 -16.92 -31.44 5.58
CA GLY A 97 -16.35 -30.20 5.09
C GLY A 97 -14.83 -30.21 5.18
N SER A 98 -14.22 -29.13 4.71
CA SER A 98 -12.76 -28.97 4.74
C SER A 98 -12.27 -28.26 5.98
N PHE A 99 -11.08 -28.63 6.45
CA PHE A 99 -10.29 -27.84 7.38
C PHE A 99 -8.93 -27.51 6.76
N LEU A 100 -8.80 -26.28 6.25
CA LEU A 100 -7.64 -25.76 5.53
C LEU A 100 -6.59 -25.19 6.51
N GLU A 101 -6.17 -26.02 7.44
CA GLU A 101 -4.97 -25.81 8.25
C GLU A 101 -3.77 -26.34 7.47
N ILE A 102 -2.89 -25.45 7.01
CA ILE A 102 -1.81 -25.83 6.09
C ILE A 102 -0.70 -26.57 6.84
N THR A 103 -0.30 -27.73 6.32
CA THR A 103 0.72 -28.59 6.90
C THR A 103 1.88 -28.85 5.93
N PRO A 104 3.06 -29.29 6.42
CA PRO A 104 4.16 -29.73 5.57
C PRO A 104 3.75 -30.73 4.50
N ARG A 105 2.95 -31.76 4.83
CA ARG A 105 2.48 -32.74 3.84
C ARG A 105 1.61 -32.11 2.75
N LEU A 106 0.74 -31.16 3.09
CA LEU A 106 -0.07 -30.45 2.08
C LEU A 106 0.83 -29.62 1.16
N THR A 107 1.81 -28.91 1.71
CA THR A 107 2.74 -28.13 0.89
C THR A 107 3.62 -29.00 -0.01
N GLU A 108 4.07 -30.16 0.48
CA GLU A 108 4.82 -31.15 -0.31
C GLU A 108 3.96 -31.68 -1.47
N ALA A 109 2.72 -32.09 -1.18
CA ALA A 109 1.78 -32.56 -2.20
C ALA A 109 1.41 -31.48 -3.23
N ALA A 110 1.44 -30.21 -2.84
CA ALA A 110 1.16 -29.07 -3.72
C ALA A 110 2.41 -28.55 -4.46
N ASN A 111 3.59 -29.10 -4.18
CA ASN A 111 4.88 -28.57 -4.66
C ASN A 111 5.04 -27.07 -4.32
N VAL A 112 4.78 -26.73 -3.06
CA VAL A 112 4.87 -25.39 -2.47
C VAL A 112 5.91 -25.43 -1.34
N ILE A 113 6.69 -24.36 -1.20
CA ILE A 113 7.68 -24.26 -0.12
C ILE A 113 6.96 -24.01 1.21
N TYR A 114 7.22 -24.86 2.21
CA TYR A 114 6.75 -24.63 3.58
C TYR A 114 7.60 -23.56 4.28
N PRO A 115 7.02 -22.43 4.74
CA PRO A 115 7.80 -21.33 5.30
C PRO A 115 8.56 -21.67 6.59
N GLY A 116 9.63 -20.93 6.88
CA GLY A 116 10.38 -20.99 8.15
C GLY A 116 9.58 -20.46 9.35
N GLY A 117 10.01 -20.78 10.58
CA GLY A 117 9.25 -20.52 11.81
C GLY A 117 9.49 -21.58 12.91
N ILE A 118 8.89 -21.37 14.09
CA ILE A 118 9.16 -22.14 15.32
C ILE A 118 8.01 -23.07 15.73
N SER A 119 6.81 -22.87 15.19
CA SER A 119 5.60 -23.62 15.48
C SER A 119 4.84 -23.92 14.18
N LEU A 120 4.03 -24.98 14.17
CA LEU A 120 3.03 -25.22 13.12
C LEU A 120 1.96 -24.13 13.15
N PHE A 121 1.68 -23.55 14.31
CA PHE A 121 0.71 -22.46 14.53
C PHE A 121 1.28 -21.06 14.26
N ASN A 122 2.35 -20.92 13.49
CA ASN A 122 2.78 -19.58 13.07
C ASN A 122 1.96 -19.14 11.85
N ALA A 123 1.48 -17.88 11.85
CA ALA A 123 0.54 -17.37 10.86
C ALA A 123 1.03 -17.47 9.41
N ASN A 124 2.32 -17.25 9.17
CA ASN A 124 2.95 -17.39 7.85
C ASN A 124 2.92 -18.83 7.31
N ARG A 125 2.66 -19.82 8.16
CA ARG A 125 2.63 -21.24 7.79
C ARG A 125 1.24 -21.81 7.76
N ILE A 126 0.46 -21.55 8.82
CA ILE A 126 -0.82 -22.23 9.03
C ILE A 126 -1.95 -21.68 8.16
N PHE A 127 -1.83 -20.43 7.70
CA PHE A 127 -2.86 -19.74 6.92
C PHE A 127 -2.46 -19.61 5.46
N LEU A 128 -3.45 -19.69 4.58
CA LEU A 128 -3.28 -19.42 3.14
C LEU A 128 -2.69 -18.03 2.88
N SER A 129 -3.02 -17.04 3.71
CA SER A 129 -2.45 -15.68 3.63
C SER A 129 -0.93 -15.64 3.74
N GLY A 130 -0.28 -16.67 4.31
CA GLY A 130 1.17 -16.79 4.39
C GLY A 130 1.86 -17.10 3.06
N TYR A 131 1.09 -17.52 2.05
CA TYR A 131 1.58 -17.96 0.75
C TYR A 131 1.29 -16.94 -0.35
N SER A 132 2.06 -17.01 -1.44
CA SER A 132 1.78 -16.22 -2.65
C SER A 132 0.42 -16.59 -3.24
N ILE A 133 -0.21 -15.71 -4.03
CA ILE A 133 -1.51 -16.01 -4.66
C ILE A 133 -1.47 -17.34 -5.45
N GLU A 134 -0.41 -17.59 -6.20
CA GLU A 134 -0.29 -18.81 -7.00
C GLU A 134 -0.13 -20.04 -6.11
N ASP A 135 0.61 -19.94 -5.01
CA ASP A 135 0.75 -21.04 -4.06
C ASP A 135 -0.53 -21.26 -3.24
N ARG A 136 -1.30 -20.22 -2.91
CA ARG A 136 -2.64 -20.35 -2.31
C ARG A 136 -3.54 -21.20 -3.20
N LYS A 137 -3.58 -20.91 -4.50
CA LYS A 137 -4.37 -21.69 -5.47
C LYS A 137 -3.92 -23.15 -5.52
N LYS A 138 -2.61 -23.41 -5.59
CA LYS A 138 -2.07 -24.78 -5.60
C LYS A 138 -2.45 -25.54 -4.34
N LEU A 139 -2.31 -24.93 -3.16
CA LEU A 139 -2.66 -25.57 -1.88
C LEU A 139 -4.15 -25.91 -1.83
N ILE A 140 -5.02 -24.97 -2.21
CA ILE A 140 -6.47 -25.20 -2.28
C ILE A 140 -6.78 -26.32 -3.29
N ASP A 141 -6.22 -26.26 -4.48
CA ASP A 141 -6.48 -27.23 -5.56
C ASP A 141 -6.03 -28.64 -5.20
N THR A 142 -4.84 -28.78 -4.61
CA THR A 142 -4.32 -30.06 -4.12
C THR A 142 -5.21 -30.61 -3.01
N TYR A 143 -5.60 -29.78 -2.04
CA TYR A 143 -6.50 -30.20 -0.97
C TYR A 143 -7.84 -30.68 -1.54
N MET A 144 -8.48 -29.86 -2.39
CA MET A 144 -9.80 -30.15 -2.95
C MET A 144 -9.78 -31.41 -3.83
N SER A 145 -8.69 -31.62 -4.56
CA SER A 145 -8.50 -32.84 -5.36
C SER A 145 -8.40 -34.08 -4.48
N ALA A 146 -7.63 -34.03 -3.39
CA ALA A 146 -7.56 -35.13 -2.43
C ALA A 146 -8.93 -35.42 -1.79
N PHE A 147 -9.67 -34.38 -1.42
CA PHE A 147 -11.02 -34.54 -0.88
C PHE A 147 -11.97 -35.21 -1.89
N PHE A 148 -11.94 -34.78 -3.16
CA PHE A 148 -12.75 -35.40 -4.21
C PHE A 148 -12.39 -36.87 -4.45
N VAL A 149 -11.09 -37.22 -4.40
CA VAL A 149 -10.64 -38.61 -4.54
C VAL A 149 -11.14 -39.48 -3.38
N SER A 150 -11.11 -38.99 -2.14
CA SER A 150 -11.53 -39.77 -0.97
C SER A 150 -13.05 -39.92 -0.84
N PHE A 151 -13.84 -38.93 -1.27
CA PHE A 151 -15.29 -38.88 -0.98
C PHE A 151 -16.19 -38.79 -2.22
N GLY A 152 -15.65 -38.55 -3.42
CA GLY A 152 -16.41 -38.46 -4.68
C GLY A 152 -17.16 -37.14 -4.92
N PHE A 153 -16.98 -36.13 -4.05
CA PHE A 153 -17.57 -34.80 -4.21
C PHE A 153 -16.66 -33.71 -3.63
N TYR A 154 -16.89 -32.45 -4.01
CA TYR A 154 -16.24 -31.31 -3.36
C TYR A 154 -17.05 -30.83 -2.15
N PRO A 155 -16.38 -30.47 -1.03
CA PRO A 155 -17.05 -30.04 0.18
C PRO A 155 -17.77 -28.70 -0.03
N LYS A 156 -18.96 -28.58 0.56
CA LYS A 156 -19.77 -27.34 0.51
C LYS A 156 -19.49 -26.39 1.66
N SER A 157 -18.80 -26.87 2.69
CA SER A 157 -18.40 -26.11 3.86
C SER A 157 -16.89 -26.20 4.04
N VAL A 158 -16.25 -25.08 4.32
CA VAL A 158 -14.82 -24.99 4.59
C VAL A 158 -14.57 -24.27 5.90
N SER A 159 -13.45 -24.60 6.54
CA SER A 159 -13.02 -23.96 7.77
C SER A 159 -11.52 -23.73 7.74
N ALA A 160 -11.10 -22.67 8.39
CA ALA A 160 -9.73 -22.38 8.77
C ALA A 160 -9.80 -21.44 9.97
N TRP A 161 -8.72 -21.33 10.71
CA TRP A 161 -8.60 -20.31 11.74
C TRP A 161 -8.70 -18.89 11.16
N HIS A 162 -8.18 -18.70 9.94
CA HIS A 162 -8.32 -17.47 9.16
C HIS A 162 -8.32 -17.77 7.66
N PHE A 163 -9.36 -17.30 6.96
CA PHE A 163 -9.40 -17.14 5.51
C PHE A 163 -9.32 -15.67 5.11
N ASP A 164 -8.38 -15.36 4.24
CA ASP A 164 -8.33 -14.09 3.50
C ASP A 164 -9.40 -14.02 2.40
N SER A 165 -9.76 -12.81 2.00
CA SER A 165 -10.81 -12.57 0.99
C SER A 165 -10.49 -13.17 -0.38
N TYR A 166 -9.21 -13.28 -0.75
CA TYR A 166 -8.82 -13.88 -2.01
C TYR A 166 -9.09 -15.40 -2.01
N SER A 167 -8.63 -16.08 -0.97
CA SER A 167 -8.88 -17.52 -0.78
C SER A 167 -10.37 -17.85 -0.75
N LEU A 168 -11.18 -17.04 -0.04
CA LEU A 168 -12.65 -17.19 -0.02
C LEU A 168 -13.29 -17.06 -1.40
N GLN A 169 -12.87 -16.06 -2.19
CA GLN A 169 -13.35 -15.89 -3.56
C GLN A 169 -13.02 -17.10 -4.42
N TYR A 170 -11.78 -17.60 -4.34
CA TYR A 170 -11.35 -18.75 -5.14
C TYR A 170 -12.11 -20.03 -4.78
N LEU A 171 -12.29 -20.30 -3.48
CA LEU A 171 -13.10 -21.40 -2.96
C LEU A 171 -14.55 -21.32 -3.43
N GLN A 172 -15.15 -20.12 -3.37
CA GLN A 172 -16.51 -19.87 -3.82
C GLN A 172 -16.66 -20.07 -5.33
N SER A 173 -15.80 -19.43 -6.13
CA SER A 173 -15.95 -19.38 -7.59
C SER A 173 -15.60 -20.70 -8.27
N LYS A 174 -14.57 -21.41 -7.77
CA LYS A 174 -14.08 -22.65 -8.40
C LYS A 174 -14.79 -23.90 -7.86
N TYR A 175 -15.01 -23.95 -6.54
CA TYR A 175 -15.53 -25.15 -5.86
C TYR A 175 -16.99 -25.01 -5.40
N SER A 176 -17.62 -23.85 -5.62
CA SER A 176 -19.01 -23.59 -5.22
C SER A 176 -19.24 -23.88 -3.72
N VAL A 177 -18.27 -23.49 -2.90
CA VAL A 177 -18.39 -23.49 -1.44
C VAL A 177 -19.52 -22.54 -1.03
N LEU A 178 -20.36 -22.99 -0.11
CA LEU A 178 -21.55 -22.30 0.38
C LEU A 178 -21.33 -21.64 1.75
N THR A 179 -20.49 -22.24 2.59
CA THR A 179 -20.21 -21.75 3.94
C THR A 179 -18.73 -21.80 4.24
N ALA A 180 -18.20 -20.75 4.86
CA ALA A 180 -16.86 -20.69 5.42
C ALA A 180 -16.93 -20.39 6.92
N MET A 181 -16.05 -21.02 7.70
CA MET A 181 -15.95 -20.80 9.14
C MET A 181 -14.55 -20.30 9.51
N ASN A 182 -14.49 -19.13 10.15
CA ASN A 182 -13.28 -18.51 10.69
C ASN A 182 -13.38 -18.35 12.21
N TYR A 183 -12.27 -18.05 12.89
CA TYR A 183 -12.33 -17.56 14.27
C TYR A 183 -13.25 -16.33 14.40
N ASP A 184 -13.91 -16.24 15.55
CA ASP A 184 -14.58 -15.01 15.98
C ASP A 184 -13.56 -13.97 16.46
N ASP A 185 -14.04 -12.78 16.78
CA ASP A 185 -13.21 -11.66 17.22
C ASP A 185 -12.31 -12.05 18.41
N GLN A 186 -11.01 -11.74 18.28
CA GLN A 186 -9.98 -11.92 19.30
C GLN A 186 -8.86 -10.88 19.15
N TYR A 187 -8.42 -10.31 20.26
CA TYR A 187 -7.49 -9.19 20.24
C TYR A 187 -6.01 -9.61 20.16
N ASN A 188 -5.61 -10.68 20.86
CA ASN A 188 -4.22 -11.10 20.97
C ASN A 188 -4.02 -12.57 21.44
N THR A 189 -4.89 -13.48 21.00
CA THR A 189 -4.82 -14.92 21.33
C THR A 189 -4.04 -15.68 20.25
N ASP A 190 -3.21 -16.65 20.64
CA ASP A 190 -2.37 -17.46 19.73
C ASP A 190 -1.45 -16.67 18.80
N SER A 191 -1.03 -15.46 19.20
CA SER A 191 -0.29 -14.50 18.36
C SER A 191 -1.07 -13.99 17.14
N TYR A 192 -2.41 -14.07 17.19
CA TYR A 192 -3.30 -13.54 16.17
C TYR A 192 -4.17 -12.42 16.74
N ARG A 193 -4.44 -11.42 15.90
CA ARG A 193 -5.46 -10.41 16.10
C ARG A 193 -6.41 -10.47 14.90
N LEU A 194 -7.67 -10.81 15.17
CA LEU A 194 -8.80 -10.76 14.25
C LEU A 194 -9.86 -9.89 14.91
N TRP A 195 -9.95 -8.61 14.54
CA TRP A 195 -10.61 -7.62 15.41
C TRP A 195 -11.50 -6.65 14.65
N GLY A 196 -12.75 -6.53 15.09
CA GLY A 196 -13.69 -5.53 14.60
C GLY A 196 -14.61 -5.95 13.47
N GLY A 197 -14.69 -7.25 13.16
CA GLY A 197 -15.69 -7.76 12.22
C GLY A 197 -17.07 -7.90 12.86
N TYR A 198 -17.98 -8.63 12.21
CA TYR A 198 -19.21 -9.08 12.86
C TYR A 198 -18.92 -10.05 14.01
N LEU A 199 -19.48 -9.75 15.18
CA LEU A 199 -19.41 -10.55 16.39
C LEU A 199 -20.46 -11.66 16.35
N GLY A 200 -20.02 -12.92 16.40
CA GLY A 200 -20.86 -14.12 16.54
C GLY A 200 -21.90 -14.38 15.44
N SER A 201 -22.02 -13.50 14.45
CA SER A 201 -23.17 -13.46 13.53
C SER A 201 -22.77 -13.75 12.08
N PRO A 202 -23.58 -14.50 11.31
CA PRO A 202 -23.28 -14.80 9.92
C PRO A 202 -23.40 -13.60 8.97
N TYR A 203 -22.56 -13.55 7.95
CA TYR A 203 -22.57 -12.50 6.93
C TYR A 203 -22.01 -12.99 5.60
N PHE A 204 -22.21 -12.23 4.51
CA PHE A 204 -21.41 -12.41 3.30
C PHE A 204 -20.16 -11.53 3.40
N PRO A 205 -18.95 -12.08 3.31
CA PRO A 205 -17.74 -11.26 3.35
C PRO A 205 -17.58 -10.40 2.10
N ASP A 206 -16.93 -9.25 2.25
CA ASP A 206 -16.56 -8.38 1.13
C ASP A 206 -15.38 -8.98 0.33
N LYS A 207 -15.34 -8.74 -0.98
CA LYS A 207 -14.26 -9.21 -1.86
C LYS A 207 -12.87 -8.63 -1.53
N ASN A 208 -12.83 -7.49 -0.86
CA ASN A 208 -11.59 -6.80 -0.53
C ASN A 208 -11.15 -7.03 0.91
N ASN A 209 -12.07 -7.41 1.82
CA ASN A 209 -11.81 -7.58 3.25
C ASN A 209 -12.83 -8.50 3.94
N SER A 210 -12.34 -9.58 4.55
CA SER A 210 -13.10 -10.72 5.03
C SER A 210 -13.75 -10.43 6.37
N LEU A 211 -13.22 -9.46 7.14
CA LEU A 211 -13.87 -8.93 8.33
C LEU A 211 -15.00 -7.96 7.99
N ILE A 212 -15.06 -7.43 6.76
CA ILE A 212 -16.10 -6.49 6.34
C ILE A 212 -17.31 -7.26 5.79
N PRO A 213 -18.52 -7.03 6.33
CA PRO A 213 -19.76 -7.50 5.74
C PRO A 213 -20.08 -6.78 4.41
N ALA A 214 -20.50 -7.54 3.40
CA ALA A 214 -20.91 -7.00 2.12
C ALA A 214 -22.30 -6.36 2.20
N TYR A 215 -22.46 -5.17 1.62
CA TYR A 215 -23.72 -4.42 1.57
C TYR A 215 -24.50 -4.61 0.26
N SER A 216 -23.94 -5.30 -0.75
CA SER A 216 -24.60 -5.54 -2.03
C SER A 216 -24.13 -6.84 -2.68
N PHE A 217 -24.85 -7.29 -3.71
CA PHE A 217 -24.47 -8.47 -4.46
C PHE A 217 -23.14 -8.29 -5.21
N GLY A 218 -22.83 -7.07 -5.66
CA GLY A 218 -21.65 -6.78 -6.47
C GLY A 218 -20.33 -6.93 -5.72
N ASN A 219 -20.32 -6.61 -4.42
CA ASN A 219 -19.12 -6.65 -3.59
C ASN A 219 -19.03 -7.88 -2.67
N ARG A 220 -20.06 -8.71 -2.61
CA ARG A 220 -20.03 -9.91 -1.75
C ARG A 220 -19.27 -11.07 -2.36
N ILE A 221 -18.61 -11.84 -1.52
CA ILE A 221 -18.26 -13.22 -1.80
C ILE A 221 -19.51 -14.05 -1.50
N ASN A 222 -20.00 -14.80 -2.50
CA ASN A 222 -21.32 -15.42 -2.47
C ASN A 222 -21.36 -16.73 -1.65
N LEU A 223 -20.89 -16.67 -0.41
CA LEU A 223 -20.92 -17.73 0.61
C LEU A 223 -21.25 -17.13 1.98
N ALA A 224 -21.82 -17.92 2.89
CA ALA A 224 -22.05 -17.51 4.27
C ALA A 224 -20.75 -17.66 5.09
N MET A 225 -20.24 -16.57 5.65
CA MET A 225 -19.21 -16.62 6.68
C MET A 225 -19.88 -16.81 8.04
N VAL A 226 -19.50 -17.86 8.77
CA VAL A 226 -19.91 -18.12 10.15
C VAL A 226 -18.70 -18.10 11.08
N ARG A 227 -18.95 -17.93 12.39
CA ARG A 227 -17.89 -17.85 13.41
C ARG A 227 -17.69 -19.17 14.15
N TRP A 228 -16.44 -19.46 14.47
CA TRP A 228 -16.05 -20.52 15.39
C TRP A 228 -16.40 -20.11 16.82
N ALA A 229 -17.11 -21.00 17.53
CA ALA A 229 -17.43 -20.88 18.95
C ALA A 229 -17.89 -19.48 19.38
N GLN A 230 -19.20 -19.24 19.27
CA GLN A 230 -19.86 -18.00 19.68
C GLN A 230 -19.38 -17.49 21.04
N ARG A 231 -19.09 -16.20 21.08
CA ARG A 231 -18.53 -15.51 22.23
C ARG A 231 -19.59 -15.13 23.26
N ASP A 232 -19.19 -15.01 24.51
CA ASP A 232 -19.90 -14.24 25.52
C ASP A 232 -19.90 -12.78 25.10
N LEU A 233 -21.06 -12.25 24.72
CA LEU A 233 -21.21 -10.89 24.20
C LEU A 233 -20.83 -9.79 25.22
N PHE A 234 -20.70 -10.12 26.51
CA PHE A 234 -20.25 -9.21 27.57
C PHE A 234 -18.75 -9.33 27.84
N ASN A 235 -18.25 -10.54 28.11
CA ASN A 235 -16.89 -10.74 28.62
C ASN A 235 -15.80 -10.94 27.53
N PHE A 236 -16.18 -11.13 26.26
CA PHE A 236 -15.18 -11.34 25.19
C PHE A 236 -14.36 -10.08 24.85
N TYR A 237 -14.90 -8.89 25.10
CA TYR A 237 -14.33 -7.63 24.63
C TYR A 237 -13.19 -7.18 25.55
N GLY A 238 -12.02 -7.79 25.35
CA GLY A 238 -10.82 -7.56 26.14
C GLY A 238 -9.59 -8.20 25.52
N SER A 239 -8.51 -8.27 26.30
CA SER A 239 -7.25 -8.93 25.90
C SER A 239 -7.07 -10.29 26.59
N ASN A 240 -6.15 -11.09 26.07
CA ASN A 240 -5.73 -12.39 26.60
C ASN A 240 -6.92 -13.37 26.69
N ASN A 241 -7.22 -13.87 27.91
CA ASN A 241 -8.25 -14.87 28.17
C ASN A 241 -9.68 -14.39 27.86
N ALA A 242 -9.88 -13.12 27.49
CA ALA A 242 -11.19 -12.62 27.10
C ALA A 242 -11.82 -13.48 25.98
N SER A 243 -11.04 -13.94 25.00
CA SER A 243 -11.53 -14.80 23.92
C SER A 243 -12.01 -16.19 24.36
N LEU A 244 -11.61 -16.64 25.56
CA LEU A 244 -12.06 -17.91 26.15
C LEU A 244 -13.48 -17.82 26.74
N HIS A 245 -14.09 -16.64 26.78
CA HIS A 245 -15.51 -16.55 27.09
C HIS A 245 -16.30 -16.94 25.83
N SER A 246 -16.45 -18.24 25.61
CA SER A 246 -17.08 -18.82 24.42
C SER A 246 -17.89 -20.07 24.77
N VAL A 247 -18.67 -20.56 23.80
CA VAL A 247 -19.42 -21.82 23.90
C VAL A 247 -18.54 -23.09 23.78
N GLN A 248 -17.23 -22.94 23.54
CA GLN A 248 -16.31 -24.07 23.38
C GLN A 248 -16.01 -24.72 24.73
N VAL A 249 -16.07 -26.05 24.80
CA VAL A 249 -15.98 -26.80 26.06
C VAL A 249 -14.66 -26.53 26.82
N ASN A 250 -13.52 -26.56 26.13
CA ASN A 250 -12.21 -26.30 26.74
C ASN A 250 -12.10 -24.86 27.26
N ASP A 251 -12.69 -23.89 26.55
CA ASP A 251 -12.54 -22.47 26.83
C ASP A 251 -13.18 -22.09 28.17
N TYR A 252 -14.49 -22.34 28.33
CA TYR A 252 -15.19 -21.93 29.55
C TYR A 252 -14.79 -22.80 30.76
N LEU A 253 -14.41 -24.07 30.56
CA LEU A 253 -13.86 -24.90 31.63
C LEU A 253 -12.51 -24.36 32.13
N ALA A 254 -11.65 -23.84 31.24
CA ALA A 254 -10.39 -23.21 31.63
C ALA A 254 -10.60 -21.93 32.46
N LEU A 255 -11.76 -21.28 32.30
CA LEU A 255 -12.21 -20.15 33.13
C LEU A 255 -12.91 -20.58 34.44
N GLY A 256 -12.97 -21.87 34.75
CA GLY A 256 -13.64 -22.40 35.93
C GLY A 256 -15.17 -22.36 35.85
N GLN A 257 -15.74 -22.19 34.66
CA GLN A 257 -17.18 -22.26 34.41
C GLN A 257 -17.64 -23.69 34.13
N ASP A 258 -18.95 -23.91 33.99
CA ASP A 258 -19.56 -25.21 33.77
C ASP A 258 -20.74 -25.15 32.77
N THR A 259 -21.50 -26.24 32.65
CA THR A 259 -22.66 -26.32 31.75
C THR A 259 -23.70 -25.23 32.01
N LYS A 260 -23.85 -24.73 33.26
CA LYS A 260 -24.81 -23.66 33.53
C LYS A 260 -24.40 -22.36 32.87
N TYR A 261 -23.10 -22.09 32.82
CA TYR A 261 -22.57 -20.96 32.06
C TYR A 261 -22.84 -21.13 30.56
N PHE A 262 -22.59 -22.32 30.01
CA PHE A 262 -22.94 -22.65 28.62
C PHE A 262 -24.43 -22.42 28.32
N GLU A 263 -25.34 -22.83 29.20
CA GLU A 263 -26.79 -22.57 29.05
C GLU A 263 -27.14 -21.07 29.05
N LYS A 264 -26.41 -20.25 29.82
CA LYS A 264 -26.57 -18.79 29.80
C LYS A 264 -26.09 -18.20 28.48
N LEU A 265 -24.98 -18.69 27.92
CA LEU A 265 -24.51 -18.26 26.60
C LEU A 265 -25.54 -18.56 25.51
N LEU A 266 -26.14 -19.75 25.52
CA LEU A 266 -27.24 -20.09 24.61
C LEU A 266 -28.42 -19.13 24.74
N ALA A 267 -28.77 -18.76 25.98
CA ALA A 267 -29.83 -17.80 26.25
C ALA A 267 -29.51 -16.40 25.69
N MET A 268 -28.24 -15.96 25.73
CA MET A 268 -27.82 -14.65 25.19
C MET A 268 -28.11 -14.49 23.72
N TYR A 269 -27.95 -15.56 22.94
CA TYR A 269 -28.21 -15.53 21.50
C TYR A 269 -29.70 -15.72 21.17
N ASN A 270 -30.54 -16.10 22.13
CA ASN A 270 -32.00 -16.17 21.96
C ASN A 270 -32.67 -14.78 22.13
N GLN A 271 -32.29 -13.81 21.31
CA GLN A 271 -32.85 -12.44 21.32
C GLN A 271 -34.02 -12.32 20.35
N LYS A 272 -35.11 -13.03 20.66
CA LYS A 272 -36.35 -13.03 19.86
C LYS A 272 -36.91 -11.62 19.77
N GLY A 273 -37.21 -11.16 18.56
CA GLY A 273 -37.83 -9.86 18.35
C GLY A 273 -36.85 -8.67 18.27
N VAL A 274 -35.57 -8.90 18.05
CA VAL A 274 -34.66 -7.85 17.55
C VAL A 274 -33.88 -8.29 16.33
N ASN A 275 -33.68 -9.60 16.17
CA ASN A 275 -33.03 -10.19 15.00
C ASN A 275 -34.01 -11.06 14.20
N GLU A 276 -33.85 -11.09 12.87
CA GLU A 276 -34.59 -12.02 12.00
C GLU A 276 -34.23 -13.48 12.31
N PHE A 277 -32.98 -13.72 12.69
CA PHE A 277 -32.51 -15.00 13.19
C PHE A 277 -31.25 -14.77 14.01
N THR A 278 -30.85 -15.79 14.75
CA THR A 278 -29.54 -15.84 15.42
C THR A 278 -28.88 -17.16 15.11
N TYR A 279 -27.58 -17.25 15.36
CA TYR A 279 -26.80 -18.41 14.96
C TYR A 279 -25.80 -18.76 16.07
N VAL A 280 -25.74 -20.04 16.42
CA VAL A 280 -24.78 -20.60 17.38
C VAL A 280 -24.12 -21.80 16.73
N ASN A 281 -22.80 -21.85 16.79
CA ASN A 281 -21.94 -22.88 16.27
C ASN A 281 -21.10 -23.44 17.42
N ILE A 282 -21.25 -24.74 17.65
CA ILE A 282 -20.65 -25.46 18.75
C ILE A 282 -19.67 -26.47 18.16
N GLY A 283 -18.47 -26.54 18.73
CA GLY A 283 -17.43 -27.42 18.24
C GLY A 283 -16.36 -27.67 19.27
N LEU A 284 -15.58 -28.73 19.06
CA LEU A 284 -14.34 -29.00 19.77
C LEU A 284 -13.40 -29.77 18.84
N GLU A 285 -12.15 -29.34 18.78
CA GLU A 285 -11.07 -29.95 18.02
C GLU A 285 -10.72 -31.33 18.60
N ASN A 286 -10.34 -32.26 17.74
CA ASN A 286 -10.10 -33.64 18.15
C ASN A 286 -8.82 -33.87 18.96
N ASP A 287 -7.90 -32.90 19.05
CA ASP A 287 -6.64 -33.04 19.79
C ASP A 287 -6.75 -32.79 21.30
N TYR A 288 -7.92 -32.38 21.80
CA TYR A 288 -8.20 -32.33 23.23
C TYR A 288 -8.35 -33.73 23.84
N ASP A 289 -7.77 -33.95 25.02
CA ASP A 289 -7.82 -35.23 25.74
C ASP A 289 -9.27 -35.58 26.15
N LEU A 290 -9.84 -36.59 25.50
CA LEU A 290 -11.22 -37.04 25.72
C LEU A 290 -11.46 -37.35 27.20
N SER A 291 -10.48 -37.87 27.93
CA SER A 291 -10.65 -38.22 29.35
C SER A 291 -11.00 -37.01 30.23
N LEU A 292 -10.55 -35.81 29.84
CA LEU A 292 -10.80 -34.57 30.57
C LEU A 292 -12.17 -33.97 30.24
N TYR A 293 -12.60 -34.06 28.98
CA TYR A 293 -13.79 -33.34 28.48
C TYR A 293 -15.02 -34.21 28.29
N LYS A 294 -14.90 -35.54 28.40
CA LYS A 294 -16.00 -36.51 28.17
C LYS A 294 -17.29 -36.15 28.90
N LYS A 295 -17.20 -35.79 30.19
CA LYS A 295 -18.38 -35.47 31.01
C LYS A 295 -19.09 -34.22 30.48
N GLU A 296 -18.34 -33.19 30.16
CA GLU A 296 -18.90 -31.91 29.76
C GLU A 296 -19.48 -31.93 28.34
N ILE A 297 -18.86 -32.67 27.41
CA ILE A 297 -19.42 -32.91 26.08
C ILE A 297 -20.84 -33.51 26.17
N LYS A 298 -21.05 -34.51 27.06
CA LYS A 298 -22.40 -35.07 27.28
C LYS A 298 -23.38 -34.03 27.82
N ASN A 299 -22.90 -33.19 28.74
CA ASN A 299 -23.73 -32.15 29.32
C ASN A 299 -24.15 -31.11 28.28
N VAL A 300 -23.27 -30.73 27.35
CA VAL A 300 -23.57 -29.82 26.24
C VAL A 300 -24.71 -30.35 25.36
N TYR A 301 -24.59 -31.58 24.87
CA TYR A 301 -25.64 -32.19 24.03
C TYR A 301 -26.98 -32.29 24.79
N LYS A 302 -26.93 -32.68 26.08
CA LYS A 302 -28.11 -32.73 26.94
C LYS A 302 -28.74 -31.34 27.15
N ALA A 303 -27.92 -30.31 27.38
CA ALA A 303 -28.37 -28.94 27.59
C ALA A 303 -29.07 -28.38 26.34
N ILE A 304 -28.51 -28.60 25.15
CA ILE A 304 -29.16 -28.18 23.88
C ILE A 304 -30.51 -28.89 23.72
N LYS A 305 -30.56 -30.21 23.94
CA LYS A 305 -31.80 -30.99 23.83
C LYS A 305 -32.89 -30.50 24.79
N ILE A 306 -32.55 -30.26 26.06
CA ILE A 306 -33.49 -29.77 27.08
C ILE A 306 -33.99 -28.36 26.74
N ASN A 307 -33.11 -27.50 26.21
CA ASN A 307 -33.46 -26.11 25.93
C ASN A 307 -33.99 -25.87 24.50
N SER A 308 -34.13 -26.92 23.68
CA SER A 308 -34.52 -26.81 22.26
C SER A 308 -35.83 -26.04 22.06
N ASP A 309 -36.91 -26.44 22.73
CA ASP A 309 -38.21 -25.78 22.61
C ASP A 309 -38.21 -24.38 23.24
N LYS A 310 -37.50 -24.23 24.37
CA LYS A 310 -37.38 -22.96 25.11
C LYS A 310 -36.77 -21.87 24.24
N PHE A 311 -35.69 -22.20 23.52
CA PHE A 311 -34.97 -21.25 22.69
C PHE A 311 -35.37 -21.32 21.21
N ASN A 312 -36.25 -22.24 20.80
CA ASN A 312 -36.66 -22.43 19.41
C ASN A 312 -35.45 -22.71 18.50
N PHE A 313 -34.62 -23.67 18.92
CA PHE A 313 -33.45 -24.08 18.17
C PHE A 313 -33.84 -24.74 16.86
N HIS A 314 -33.13 -24.36 15.80
CA HIS A 314 -33.21 -24.98 14.49
C HIS A 314 -31.86 -25.63 14.16
N PRO A 315 -31.70 -26.92 14.44
CA PRO A 315 -30.48 -27.65 14.10
C PRO A 315 -30.22 -27.65 12.60
N ILE A 316 -29.00 -27.31 12.17
CA ILE A 316 -28.67 -27.23 10.74
C ILE A 316 -27.18 -27.53 10.48
N SER A 317 -26.90 -28.23 9.38
CA SER A 317 -25.53 -28.42 8.90
C SER A 317 -24.95 -27.10 8.37
N LEU A 318 -23.62 -26.98 8.30
CA LEU A 318 -23.01 -25.77 7.73
C LEU A 318 -23.41 -25.56 6.26
N SER A 319 -23.55 -26.63 5.47
CA SER A 319 -23.88 -26.52 4.05
C SER A 319 -25.32 -26.06 3.83
N ASP A 320 -26.27 -26.65 4.56
CA ASP A 320 -27.69 -26.29 4.45
C ASP A 320 -27.93 -24.86 4.94
N PHE A 321 -27.19 -24.43 5.97
CA PHE A 321 -27.23 -23.04 6.42
C PHE A 321 -26.76 -22.08 5.34
N GLY A 322 -25.70 -22.40 4.61
CA GLY A 322 -25.20 -21.58 3.51
C GLY A 322 -26.24 -21.39 2.40
N ASP A 323 -26.91 -22.46 2.00
CA ASP A 323 -28.00 -22.41 1.02
C ASP A 323 -29.19 -21.60 1.54
N TRP A 324 -29.62 -21.83 2.79
CA TRP A 324 -30.68 -21.06 3.43
C TRP A 324 -30.35 -19.57 3.49
N PHE A 325 -29.15 -19.23 3.96
CA PHE A 325 -28.70 -17.85 4.15
C PHE A 325 -28.66 -17.11 2.82
N LYS A 326 -28.12 -17.74 1.78
CA LYS A 326 -28.08 -17.21 0.41
C LYS A 326 -29.48 -17.01 -0.18
N ALA A 327 -30.39 -17.94 0.04
CA ALA A 327 -31.78 -17.82 -0.41
C ALA A 327 -32.54 -16.71 0.36
N ARG A 328 -32.24 -16.54 1.65
CA ARG A 328 -32.90 -15.56 2.53
C ARG A 328 -32.43 -14.14 2.27
N TYR A 329 -31.15 -13.95 1.95
CA TYR A 329 -30.50 -12.65 1.78
C TYR A 329 -29.89 -12.51 0.37
N PRO A 330 -30.71 -12.15 -0.64
CA PRO A 330 -30.25 -12.09 -2.03
C PRO A 330 -29.29 -10.93 -2.32
N GLU A 331 -29.37 -9.83 -1.57
CA GLU A 331 -28.64 -8.60 -1.85
C GLU A 331 -27.45 -8.37 -0.92
N SER A 332 -27.67 -8.29 0.39
CA SER A 332 -26.68 -7.81 1.35
C SER A 332 -26.57 -8.71 2.58
N SER A 333 -25.54 -8.48 3.40
CA SER A 333 -25.48 -9.07 4.74
C SER A 333 -26.55 -8.45 5.64
N PRO A 334 -27.16 -9.22 6.55
CA PRO A 334 -28.13 -8.71 7.51
C PRO A 334 -27.48 -7.83 8.59
N ALA A 335 -28.31 -7.07 9.31
CA ALA A 335 -27.93 -6.38 10.53
C ALA A 335 -28.36 -7.18 11.76
N TYR A 336 -27.63 -7.01 12.87
CA TYR A 336 -27.89 -7.68 14.14
C TYR A 336 -27.82 -6.70 15.30
N PHE A 337 -28.67 -6.95 16.31
CA PHE A 337 -28.67 -6.25 17.58
C PHE A 337 -28.69 -7.25 18.74
N TYR A 338 -27.81 -7.03 19.71
CA TYR A 338 -27.74 -7.83 20.93
C TYR A 338 -27.73 -6.93 22.16
N GLN A 339 -28.41 -7.36 23.23
CA GLN A 339 -28.23 -6.80 24.56
C GLN A 339 -28.03 -7.93 25.57
N THR A 340 -27.07 -7.79 26.48
CA THR A 340 -26.87 -8.77 27.55
C THR A 340 -26.29 -8.15 28.81
N GLU A 341 -26.54 -8.82 29.93
CA GLU A 341 -25.84 -8.64 31.20
C GLU A 341 -24.68 -9.63 31.31
N ASP A 342 -23.84 -9.49 32.33
CA ASP A 342 -22.75 -10.42 32.62
C ASP A 342 -23.32 -11.79 33.05
N PRO A 343 -23.09 -12.87 32.29
CA PRO A 343 -23.61 -14.20 32.63
C PRO A 343 -22.93 -14.80 33.86
N THR A 344 -21.73 -14.34 34.23
CA THR A 344 -21.02 -14.81 35.42
C THR A 344 -21.60 -14.19 36.69
N GLY A 345 -22.27 -13.03 36.58
CA GLY A 345 -22.78 -12.25 37.70
C GLY A 345 -21.68 -11.51 38.50
N VAL A 346 -20.46 -11.46 37.99
CA VAL A 346 -19.32 -10.79 38.65
C VAL A 346 -19.39 -9.27 38.44
N ASN A 347 -19.72 -8.83 37.23
CA ASN A 347 -19.80 -7.42 36.85
C ASN A 347 -21.25 -6.95 36.76
N SER A 348 -21.47 -5.67 37.04
CA SER A 348 -22.77 -5.01 36.88
C SER A 348 -22.88 -4.32 35.53
N GLY A 349 -24.13 -4.06 35.09
CA GLY A 349 -24.42 -3.31 33.88
C GLY A 349 -24.81 -4.19 32.69
N LYS A 350 -25.05 -3.51 31.56
CA LYS A 350 -25.50 -4.10 30.29
C LYS A 350 -24.59 -3.68 29.16
N VAL A 351 -24.36 -4.58 28.21
CA VAL A 351 -23.74 -4.25 26.93
C VAL A 351 -24.76 -4.35 25.80
N PHE A 352 -24.56 -3.50 24.80
CA PHE A 352 -25.38 -3.45 23.59
C PHE A 352 -24.45 -3.50 22.39
N TRP A 353 -24.73 -4.40 21.44
CA TRP A 353 -24.00 -4.51 20.19
C TRP A 353 -24.97 -4.29 19.04
N TYR A 354 -24.66 -3.33 18.18
CA TYR A 354 -25.33 -3.16 16.90
C TYR A 354 -24.29 -3.35 15.79
N GLN A 355 -24.61 -4.15 14.78
CA GLN A 355 -23.74 -4.36 13.63
C GLN A 355 -24.55 -4.46 12.35
N SER A 356 -24.17 -3.66 11.37
CA SER A 356 -24.77 -3.60 10.03
C SER A 356 -23.67 -3.72 8.98
N PRO A 357 -24.02 -3.85 7.68
CA PRO A 357 -23.02 -3.84 6.65
C PRO A 357 -22.14 -2.57 6.65
N PHE A 358 -22.54 -1.48 7.29
CA PHE A 358 -21.81 -0.20 7.23
C PHE A 358 -21.00 0.10 8.48
N TYR A 359 -21.37 -0.42 9.65
CA TYR A 359 -20.64 -0.20 10.89
C TYR A 359 -20.93 -1.23 11.97
N ARG A 360 -20.08 -1.24 12.99
CA ARG A 360 -20.29 -1.92 14.26
C ARG A 360 -20.18 -0.92 15.41
N LEU A 361 -21.05 -1.05 16.39
CA LEU A 361 -21.12 -0.22 17.59
C LEU A 361 -21.30 -1.10 18.83
N GLY A 362 -20.42 -0.94 19.81
CA GLY A 362 -20.50 -1.52 21.14
C GLY A 362 -20.72 -0.44 22.19
N LEU A 363 -21.75 -0.61 23.01
CA LEU A 363 -22.09 0.27 24.13
C LEU A 363 -22.06 -0.52 25.43
N LYS A 364 -21.54 0.09 26.50
CA LYS A 364 -21.61 -0.45 27.86
C LYS A 364 -22.30 0.56 28.76
N SER A 365 -23.40 0.17 29.40
CA SER A 365 -24.11 0.97 30.39
C SER A 365 -23.95 0.38 31.78
N GLU A 366 -23.36 1.15 32.69
CA GLU A 366 -23.10 0.78 34.08
C GLU A 366 -23.19 2.02 34.97
N LYS A 367 -23.72 1.88 36.20
CA LYS A 367 -23.79 2.97 37.20
C LYS A 367 -24.44 4.27 36.68
N GLY A 368 -25.48 4.15 35.85
CA GLY A 368 -26.24 5.28 35.31
C GLY A 368 -25.56 6.02 34.16
N LYS A 369 -24.47 5.49 33.59
CA LYS A 369 -23.75 6.07 32.45
C LYS A 369 -23.61 5.05 31.33
N THR A 370 -23.84 5.48 30.09
CA THR A 370 -23.59 4.68 28.89
C THR A 370 -22.35 5.18 28.18
N ASN A 371 -21.42 4.28 27.88
CA ASN A 371 -20.19 4.57 27.15
C ASN A 371 -20.17 3.83 25.82
N ILE A 372 -19.68 4.48 24.76
CA ILE A 372 -19.26 3.81 23.54
C ILE A 372 -17.90 3.16 23.81
N ILE A 373 -17.83 1.83 23.72
CA ILE A 373 -16.62 1.03 23.97
C ILE A 373 -15.96 0.54 22.68
N ASP A 374 -16.74 0.38 21.60
CA ASP A 374 -16.27 0.00 20.26
C ASP A 374 -17.09 0.78 19.23
N PHE A 375 -16.43 1.37 18.24
CA PHE A 375 -17.12 1.96 17.10
C PHE A 375 -16.25 1.89 15.86
N ARG A 376 -16.75 1.21 14.82
CA ARG A 376 -16.02 0.99 13.57
C ARG A 376 -16.91 1.27 12.38
N VAL A 377 -16.42 2.10 11.46
CA VAL A 377 -17.07 2.35 10.17
C VAL A 377 -16.37 1.50 9.12
N PHE A 378 -17.13 0.65 8.41
CA PHE A 378 -16.56 -0.28 7.45
C PHE A 378 -16.17 0.43 6.15
N ASN A 379 -14.86 0.49 5.89
CA ASN A 379 -14.32 1.04 4.65
C ASN A 379 -13.83 -0.07 3.70
N ARG A 380 -14.48 -0.20 2.55
CA ARG A 380 -14.20 -1.25 1.54
C ARG A 380 -13.08 -0.90 0.56
N GLU A 381 -12.61 0.33 0.64
CA GLU A 381 -11.45 0.80 -0.09
C GLU A 381 -10.15 0.48 0.66
N ILE A 382 -10.27 0.05 1.92
CA ILE A 382 -9.17 -0.49 2.72
C ILE A 382 -9.16 -2.00 2.53
N TYR A 383 -8.21 -2.46 1.73
CA TYR A 383 -8.00 -3.87 1.46
C TYR A 383 -7.31 -4.55 2.66
N GLU A 384 -7.47 -5.87 2.79
CA GLU A 384 -6.65 -6.64 3.73
C GLU A 384 -5.17 -6.51 3.37
N ASP A 385 -4.31 -6.34 4.38
CA ASP A 385 -2.86 -6.17 4.17
C ASP A 385 -2.23 -7.35 3.41
N TYR A 386 -2.76 -8.56 3.57
CA TYR A 386 -2.26 -9.77 2.90
C TYR A 386 -3.16 -10.27 1.77
N LEU A 387 -4.02 -9.39 1.21
CA LEU A 387 -4.89 -9.78 0.11
C LEU A 387 -4.07 -10.23 -1.11
N THR A 388 -3.06 -9.43 -1.48
CA THR A 388 -2.20 -9.71 -2.64
C THR A 388 -0.75 -10.03 -2.28
N THR A 389 -0.33 -9.73 -1.05
CA THR A 389 1.02 -10.01 -0.55
C THR A 389 0.99 -11.08 0.53
N PRO A 390 1.99 -11.97 0.63
CA PRO A 390 2.02 -13.00 1.66
C PRO A 390 2.37 -12.43 3.04
N ASN A 391 1.77 -12.97 4.10
CA ASN A 391 2.21 -12.73 5.48
C ASN A 391 3.45 -13.57 5.77
N GLN A 392 4.62 -12.94 5.92
CA GLN A 392 5.87 -13.65 6.19
C GLN A 392 6.19 -13.82 7.67
N ASP A 393 5.31 -13.35 8.55
CA ASP A 393 5.56 -13.26 9.97
C ASP A 393 4.86 -14.34 10.79
N LEU A 394 5.38 -14.53 12.00
CA LEU A 394 4.92 -15.58 12.90
C LEU A 394 3.51 -15.35 13.45
N GLY A 395 3.03 -14.10 13.45
CA GLY A 395 1.69 -13.70 13.90
C GLY A 395 0.87 -13.04 12.78
N LEU A 396 -0.43 -12.91 13.02
CA LEU A 396 -1.39 -12.27 12.10
C LEU A 396 -2.01 -11.06 12.79
N PHE A 397 -1.98 -9.90 12.13
CA PHE A 397 -2.73 -8.73 12.54
C PHE A 397 -3.68 -8.37 11.41
N HIS A 398 -4.97 -8.66 11.62
CA HIS A 398 -6.02 -8.32 10.67
C HIS A 398 -7.19 -7.70 11.44
N GLU A 399 -7.46 -6.43 11.17
CA GLU A 399 -8.42 -5.67 11.94
C GLU A 399 -9.05 -4.56 11.11
N ILE A 400 -10.25 -4.16 11.53
CA ILE A 400 -10.91 -2.98 10.99
C ILE A 400 -10.50 -1.75 11.78
N PRO A 401 -10.08 -0.65 11.13
CA PRO A 401 -9.79 0.62 11.82
C PRO A 401 -10.97 1.06 12.70
N ALA A 402 -10.65 1.50 13.91
CA ALA A 402 -11.64 1.89 14.89
C ALA A 402 -11.66 3.40 15.09
N VAL A 403 -12.87 3.96 15.17
CA VAL A 403 -13.12 5.31 15.65
C VAL A 403 -12.97 5.35 17.17
N ILE A 404 -13.50 4.32 17.85
CA ILE A 404 -13.37 4.10 19.30
C ILE A 404 -13.07 2.61 19.51
N ASP A 405 -12.08 2.31 20.35
CA ASP A 405 -11.73 0.94 20.77
C ASP A 405 -11.11 1.00 22.18
N SER A 406 -11.90 0.65 23.18
CA SER A 406 -11.49 0.74 24.59
C SER A 406 -10.50 -0.35 24.99
N VAL A 407 -10.31 -1.40 24.19
CA VAL A 407 -9.28 -2.42 24.42
C VAL A 407 -7.92 -1.90 23.99
N LYS A 408 -7.86 -1.22 22.83
CA LYS A 408 -6.63 -0.59 22.34
C LYS A 408 -6.24 0.67 23.11
N PHE A 409 -7.22 1.50 23.42
CA PHE A 409 -7.03 2.78 24.09
C PHE A 409 -7.89 2.87 25.35
N PRO A 410 -7.50 2.17 26.44
CA PRO A 410 -8.24 2.21 27.70
C PRO A 410 -8.43 3.65 28.21
N GLY A 411 -9.64 4.00 28.66
CA GLY A 411 -9.95 5.34 29.16
C GLY A 411 -10.32 6.37 28.07
N LYS A 412 -10.36 5.97 26.79
CA LYS A 412 -10.80 6.81 25.66
C LYS A 412 -12.25 6.53 25.22
N GLU A 413 -13.03 5.88 26.08
CA GLU A 413 -14.46 5.66 25.84
C GLU A 413 -15.22 7.00 25.75
N VAL A 414 -16.28 7.03 24.94
CA VAL A 414 -17.11 8.23 24.76
C VAL A 414 -18.41 8.08 25.53
N VAL A 415 -18.66 8.99 26.48
CA VAL A 415 -19.87 8.99 27.31
C VAL A 415 -21.06 9.53 26.53
N LEU A 416 -22.19 8.84 26.61
CA LEU A 416 -23.49 9.29 26.11
C LEU A 416 -24.33 9.87 27.26
N ASP A 417 -25.03 10.98 27.00
CA ASP A 417 -26.01 11.55 27.92
C ASP A 417 -27.34 10.78 27.88
N ILE A 418 -27.29 9.48 28.12
CA ILE A 418 -28.44 8.58 28.23
C ILE A 418 -28.06 7.33 29.05
N ASP A 419 -28.96 6.86 29.91
CA ASP A 419 -28.78 5.62 30.69
C ASP A 419 -29.55 4.46 30.05
N LEU A 420 -28.87 3.68 29.21
CA LEU A 420 -29.51 2.58 28.49
C LEU A 420 -29.89 1.39 29.38
N GLN A 421 -29.52 1.34 30.66
CA GLN A 421 -30.00 0.27 31.55
C GLN A 421 -31.52 0.29 31.72
N LYS A 422 -32.13 1.47 31.58
CA LYS A 422 -33.56 1.73 31.67
C LYS A 422 -34.24 1.85 30.30
N ALA A 423 -33.54 1.53 29.21
CA ALA A 423 -34.07 1.71 27.87
C ALA A 423 -35.17 0.72 27.53
N ASP A 424 -36.26 1.27 27.00
CA ASP A 424 -37.26 0.50 26.29
C ASP A 424 -36.87 0.39 24.82
N LEU A 425 -36.99 -0.82 24.27
CA LEU A 425 -36.82 -1.07 22.85
C LEU A 425 -38.04 -0.53 22.09
N VAL A 426 -37.83 0.46 21.23
CA VAL A 426 -38.86 1.06 20.38
C VAL A 426 -38.65 0.64 18.93
N ARG A 427 -39.72 0.21 18.28
CA ARG A 427 -39.69 -0.14 16.85
C ARG A 427 -40.41 0.93 16.03
N SER A 428 -39.76 1.41 14.97
CA SER A 428 -40.39 2.27 13.97
C SER A 428 -41.43 1.50 13.14
N LYS A 429 -41.16 0.22 12.83
CA LYS A 429 -42.06 -0.72 12.15
C LYS A 429 -41.88 -2.13 12.71
N GLN A 430 -42.97 -2.89 12.84
CA GLN A 430 -42.96 -4.25 13.41
C GLN A 430 -42.11 -5.26 12.59
N TRP A 431 -41.76 -4.93 11.35
CA TRP A 431 -41.11 -5.83 10.38
C TRP A 431 -39.70 -5.41 9.98
N ASP A 432 -39.23 -4.23 10.43
CA ASP A 432 -37.90 -3.70 10.07
C ASP A 432 -36.91 -4.04 11.19
N TYR A 433 -36.23 -5.19 11.05
CA TYR A 433 -35.26 -5.70 12.03
C TYR A 433 -33.88 -5.07 11.91
N TRP A 434 -33.64 -4.25 10.88
CA TRP A 434 -32.32 -3.66 10.65
C TRP A 434 -32.21 -2.27 11.27
N GLN A 435 -33.32 -1.70 11.74
CA GLN A 435 -33.37 -0.49 12.55
C GLN A 435 -33.77 -0.83 13.98
N THR A 436 -33.01 -0.33 14.96
CA THR A 436 -33.32 -0.47 16.39
C THR A 436 -33.31 0.89 17.06
N ALA A 437 -34.35 1.23 17.82
CA ALA A 437 -34.39 2.44 18.63
C ALA A 437 -34.49 2.11 20.12
N LEU A 438 -33.76 2.87 20.94
CA LEU A 438 -33.75 2.78 22.38
C LEU A 438 -34.30 4.10 22.94
N TRP A 439 -35.35 4.00 23.74
CA TRP A 439 -36.02 5.16 24.34
C TRP A 439 -35.86 5.15 25.86
N VAL A 440 -35.48 6.30 26.42
CA VAL A 440 -35.35 6.54 27.87
C VAL A 440 -35.73 7.98 28.14
N ASP A 441 -36.70 8.23 29.03
CA ASP A 441 -37.01 9.57 29.55
C ASP A 441 -37.16 10.67 28.48
N GLY A 442 -37.85 10.36 27.37
CA GLY A 442 -38.06 11.31 26.26
C GLY A 442 -36.89 11.44 25.27
N LYS A 443 -35.74 10.84 25.55
CA LYS A 443 -34.58 10.72 24.68
C LYS A 443 -34.69 9.47 23.82
N MET A 444 -34.27 9.54 22.56
CA MET A 444 -34.30 8.39 21.64
C MET A 444 -33.01 8.26 20.86
N LEU A 445 -32.35 7.11 20.99
CA LEU A 445 -31.17 6.71 20.22
C LEU A 445 -31.57 5.67 19.19
N THR A 446 -31.44 5.98 17.91
CA THR A 446 -31.82 5.09 16.81
C THR A 446 -30.61 4.66 16.01
N PHE A 447 -30.41 3.36 15.89
CA PHE A 447 -29.44 2.73 14.99
C PHE A 447 -30.15 2.38 13.69
N GLN A 448 -29.71 2.98 12.59
CA GLN A 448 -30.10 2.59 11.23
C GLN A 448 -28.89 1.93 10.56
N PRO A 449 -29.08 1.18 9.46
CA PRO A 449 -27.98 0.47 8.81
C PRO A 449 -26.79 1.38 8.44
N ASP A 450 -27.04 2.61 8.00
CA ASP A 450 -26.06 3.54 7.45
C ASP A 450 -25.78 4.78 8.34
N LYS A 451 -26.52 4.95 9.44
CA LYS A 451 -26.44 6.16 10.29
C LYS A 451 -26.94 5.93 11.71
N ILE A 452 -26.56 6.84 12.60
CA ILE A 452 -27.01 6.87 13.99
C ILE A 452 -27.76 8.18 14.23
N VAL A 453 -28.95 8.11 14.83
CA VAL A 453 -29.81 9.28 15.08
C VAL A 453 -30.01 9.48 16.57
N PHE A 454 -29.69 10.67 17.04
CA PHE A 454 -29.86 11.14 18.43
C PHE A 454 -31.03 12.12 18.43
N SER A 455 -32.13 11.80 19.12
CA SER A 455 -33.31 12.67 19.21
C SER A 455 -33.55 13.12 20.64
N ASN A 456 -33.76 14.43 20.85
CA ASN A 456 -34.00 15.06 22.15
C ASN A 456 -32.85 14.93 23.17
N PHE A 457 -31.62 14.66 22.73
CA PHE A 457 -30.41 14.76 23.56
C PHE A 457 -29.18 15.06 22.72
N GLN A 458 -28.12 15.53 23.37
CA GLN A 458 -26.88 15.92 22.70
C GLN A 458 -26.08 14.67 22.28
N ALA A 459 -25.79 14.55 20.98
CA ALA A 459 -24.81 13.59 20.50
C ALA A 459 -23.40 13.98 20.99
N PRO A 460 -22.55 13.03 21.40
CA PRO A 460 -21.21 13.37 21.85
C PRO A 460 -20.36 13.90 20.68
N THR A 461 -19.32 14.66 20.98
CA THR A 461 -18.38 15.11 19.96
C THR A 461 -17.35 14.02 19.70
N ILE A 462 -17.26 13.54 18.47
CA ILE A 462 -16.24 12.59 18.02
C ILE A 462 -15.38 13.28 16.96
N ASN A 463 -14.06 13.25 17.14
CA ASN A 463 -13.11 13.76 16.16
C ASN A 463 -12.69 12.62 15.22
N SER A 464 -13.51 12.36 14.20
CA SER A 464 -13.24 11.35 13.16
C SER A 464 -13.79 11.82 11.82
N GLU A 465 -13.01 11.60 10.75
CA GLU A 465 -13.42 11.87 9.37
C GLU A 465 -14.46 10.86 8.86
N ASP A 466 -14.66 9.74 9.57
CA ASP A 466 -15.63 8.71 9.24
C ASP A 466 -17.08 9.13 9.56
N ILE A 467 -17.27 10.26 10.26
CA ILE A 467 -18.58 10.69 10.77
C ILE A 467 -18.85 12.14 10.37
N LYS A 468 -19.95 12.35 9.66
CA LYS A 468 -20.47 13.68 9.34
C LYS A 468 -21.73 13.99 10.17
N PRO A 469 -21.63 14.86 11.19
CA PRO A 469 -22.79 15.24 11.99
C PRO A 469 -23.69 16.22 11.23
N MET A 470 -24.99 15.93 11.19
CA MET A 470 -26.04 16.84 10.71
C MET A 470 -26.95 17.21 11.88
N VAL A 471 -26.97 18.49 12.24
CA VAL A 471 -27.73 19.00 13.40
C VAL A 471 -28.99 19.71 12.92
N THR A 472 -30.12 19.30 13.49
CA THR A 472 -31.42 19.99 13.38
C THR A 472 -31.86 20.42 14.77
N LYS A 473 -33.00 21.13 14.89
CA LYS A 473 -33.48 21.68 16.18
C LYS A 473 -33.65 20.60 17.26
N ASP A 474 -34.16 19.42 16.88
CA ASP A 474 -34.55 18.36 17.84
C ASP A 474 -33.74 17.07 17.66
N GLN A 475 -32.86 16.99 16.64
CA GLN A 475 -32.11 15.78 16.30
C GLN A 475 -30.70 16.07 15.80
N THR A 476 -29.76 15.20 16.15
CA THR A 476 -28.45 15.09 15.51
C THR A 476 -28.35 13.74 14.80
N VAL A 477 -27.92 13.74 13.54
CA VAL A 477 -27.68 12.52 12.74
C VAL A 477 -26.19 12.40 12.50
N TRP A 478 -25.61 11.25 12.85
CA TRP A 478 -24.28 10.86 12.38
C TRP A 478 -24.42 10.08 11.09
N GLU A 479 -24.12 10.74 9.97
CA GLU A 479 -23.98 10.10 8.68
C GLU A 479 -22.57 9.50 8.57
N LEU A 480 -22.48 8.21 8.22
CA LEU A 480 -21.22 7.48 8.21
C LEU A 480 -20.57 7.56 6.82
N THR A 481 -19.39 8.17 6.76
CA THR A 481 -18.65 8.44 5.52
C THR A 481 -17.23 7.90 5.65
N PRO A 482 -16.98 6.61 5.37
CA PRO A 482 -15.68 5.98 5.62
C PRO A 482 -14.53 6.75 4.96
N HIS A 483 -13.48 7.02 5.74
CA HIS A 483 -12.30 7.74 5.29
C HIS A 483 -11.21 6.80 4.79
N THR A 484 -10.65 7.10 3.62
CA THR A 484 -9.51 6.40 3.03
C THR A 484 -8.30 7.33 3.04
N PRO A 485 -7.26 7.05 3.85
CA PRO A 485 -6.08 7.90 3.93
C PRO A 485 -5.45 8.17 2.56
N PHE A 486 -5.02 9.41 2.36
CA PHE A 486 -4.33 9.87 1.16
C PHE A 486 -5.13 9.77 -0.15
N LYS A 487 -6.42 9.44 -0.10
CA LYS A 487 -7.31 9.49 -1.25
C LYS A 487 -7.84 10.91 -1.46
N ASN A 488 -7.87 11.37 -2.71
CA ASN A 488 -8.43 12.69 -3.08
C ASN A 488 -7.87 13.88 -2.27
N THR A 489 -6.59 13.84 -1.89
CA THR A 489 -5.94 14.87 -1.07
C THR A 489 -5.70 16.21 -1.78
N SER A 490 -5.92 16.26 -3.09
CA SER A 490 -5.83 17.47 -3.88
C SER A 490 -7.14 18.27 -3.82
N HIS A 491 -7.10 19.45 -3.22
CA HIS A 491 -8.21 20.40 -3.19
C HIS A 491 -7.84 21.65 -3.98
N SER A 492 -8.14 21.62 -5.28
CA SER A 492 -7.82 22.71 -6.21
C SER A 492 -8.30 24.07 -5.72
N THR A 493 -7.37 25.02 -5.55
CA THR A 493 -7.69 26.39 -5.16
C THR A 493 -8.34 27.17 -6.30
N TRP A 494 -8.99 28.29 -5.99
CA TRP A 494 -9.47 29.22 -7.02
C TRP A 494 -8.31 29.75 -7.90
N LEU A 495 -7.11 29.88 -7.34
CA LEU A 495 -5.89 30.24 -8.08
C LEU A 495 -5.50 29.17 -9.09
N PHE A 496 -5.62 27.88 -8.75
CA PHE A 496 -5.41 26.78 -9.69
C PHE A 496 -6.38 26.85 -10.85
N TRP A 497 -7.68 27.06 -10.58
CA TRP A 497 -8.68 27.22 -11.64
C TRP A 497 -8.46 28.47 -12.46
N LEU A 498 -8.03 29.58 -11.85
CA LEU A 498 -7.68 30.81 -12.55
C LEU A 498 -6.46 30.60 -13.47
N LEU A 499 -5.43 29.88 -13.00
CA LEU A 499 -4.28 29.48 -13.83
C LEU A 499 -4.71 28.57 -14.98
N ILE A 500 -5.57 27.58 -14.72
CA ILE A 500 -6.14 26.73 -15.77
C ILE A 500 -6.96 27.56 -16.77
N ILE A 501 -7.79 28.49 -16.34
CA ILE A 501 -8.60 29.35 -17.22
C ILE A 501 -7.70 30.27 -18.06
N ILE A 502 -6.58 30.74 -17.51
CA ILE A 502 -5.58 31.53 -18.25
C ILE A 502 -4.80 30.66 -19.27
N VAL A 503 -4.59 29.37 -18.96
CA VAL A 503 -3.80 28.43 -19.77
C VAL A 503 -4.65 27.66 -20.79
N ILE A 504 -5.92 27.37 -20.51
CA ILE A 504 -6.87 26.80 -21.48
C ILE A 504 -7.05 27.85 -22.57
N PRO A 505 -6.67 27.54 -23.81
CA PRO A 505 -6.93 28.45 -24.89
C PRO A 505 -8.44 28.53 -25.10
N GLY A 506 -8.99 29.71 -24.91
CA GLY A 506 -10.40 30.01 -25.12
C GLY A 506 -10.83 29.78 -26.57
N SER A 507 -11.12 28.54 -26.94
CA SER A 507 -11.89 28.21 -28.14
C SER A 507 -13.33 28.75 -28.06
N ARG A 508 -13.81 29.12 -26.87
CA ARG A 508 -15.10 29.81 -26.64
C ARG A 508 -14.99 31.31 -26.31
N LEU A 509 -13.80 31.88 -26.12
CA LEU A 509 -13.61 33.31 -25.84
C LEU A 509 -13.48 34.18 -27.11
N GLN A 510 -13.68 33.62 -28.30
CA GLN A 510 -13.72 34.40 -29.55
C GLN A 510 -14.88 35.41 -29.61
N LYS A 511 -15.90 35.31 -28.75
CA LYS A 511 -17.06 36.22 -28.74
C LYS A 511 -16.92 37.43 -27.79
N LEU A 512 -15.93 37.47 -26.91
CA LEU A 512 -15.73 38.59 -25.98
C LEU A 512 -14.52 39.43 -26.42
N ARG A 513 -14.78 40.34 -27.37
CA ARG A 513 -13.79 41.27 -27.99
C ARG A 513 -13.21 42.34 -27.03
N HIS A 514 -13.24 42.16 -25.71
CA HIS A 514 -12.87 43.22 -24.76
C HIS A 514 -11.87 42.88 -23.65
N PHE A 515 -11.30 41.67 -23.60
CA PHE A 515 -10.18 41.39 -22.70
C PHE A 515 -8.85 41.31 -23.45
N SER A 516 -8.15 42.44 -23.52
CA SER A 516 -6.87 42.65 -24.20
C SER A 516 -5.64 42.22 -23.37
N THR A 517 -5.79 41.46 -22.28
CA THR A 517 -4.72 41.14 -21.33
C THR A 517 -4.28 39.66 -21.34
N CYS A 518 -4.45 38.93 -22.44
CA CYS A 518 -3.83 37.60 -22.59
C CYS A 518 -2.40 37.76 -23.16
N GLY A 519 -1.39 37.42 -22.36
CA GLY A 519 0.04 37.64 -22.62
C GLY A 519 0.60 36.97 -23.88
N GLN A 520 1.71 37.49 -24.41
CA GLN A 520 2.29 37.03 -25.68
C GLN A 520 2.75 35.56 -25.66
N VAL A 521 3.05 35.01 -24.49
CA VAL A 521 3.48 33.62 -24.30
C VAL A 521 2.33 32.62 -24.51
N THR A 522 1.15 32.88 -23.95
CA THR A 522 -0.03 32.00 -24.08
C THR A 522 -0.54 31.97 -25.52
N ARG A 523 -0.52 33.10 -26.23
CA ARG A 523 -0.84 33.14 -27.68
C ARG A 523 0.12 32.32 -28.52
N ASN A 524 1.41 32.33 -28.20
CA ASN A 524 2.42 31.56 -28.93
C ASN A 524 2.31 30.05 -28.68
N LEU A 525 2.02 29.63 -27.44
CA LEU A 525 1.71 28.24 -27.09
C LEU A 525 0.46 27.75 -27.82
N TYR A 526 -0.62 28.52 -27.80
CA TYR A 526 -1.84 28.17 -28.52
C TYR A 526 -1.63 28.02 -30.03
N LYS A 527 -0.93 28.99 -30.65
CA LYS A 527 -0.60 28.94 -32.08
C LYS A 527 0.28 27.74 -32.39
N PHE A 528 1.19 27.34 -31.50
CA PHE A 528 2.00 26.12 -31.65
C PHE A 528 1.13 24.86 -31.69
N PHE A 529 0.18 24.70 -30.76
CA PHE A 529 -0.70 23.53 -30.73
C PHE A 529 -1.68 23.46 -31.91
N GLN A 530 -2.16 24.61 -32.42
CA GLN A 530 -3.05 24.64 -33.59
C GLN A 530 -2.33 24.44 -34.93
N THR A 531 -1.10 24.94 -35.08
CA THR A 531 -0.38 24.90 -36.36
C THR A 531 0.48 23.65 -36.54
N ASN A 532 0.73 22.88 -35.47
CA ASN A 532 1.64 21.74 -35.49
C ASN A 532 0.86 20.42 -35.39
N THR A 533 0.54 19.80 -36.53
CA THR A 533 -0.27 18.55 -36.59
C THR A 533 0.37 17.33 -35.92
N PHE A 534 1.60 17.44 -35.38
CA PHE A 534 2.27 16.37 -34.63
C PHE A 534 2.41 16.65 -33.13
N ALA A 535 1.86 17.76 -32.61
CA ALA A 535 1.85 18.03 -31.18
C ALA A 535 1.27 16.86 -30.34
N PRO A 536 0.19 16.17 -30.76
CA PRO A 536 -0.31 15.00 -30.04
C PRO A 536 0.73 13.86 -29.96
N ILE A 537 1.47 13.61 -31.04
CA ILE A 537 2.48 12.54 -31.08
C ILE A 537 3.67 12.86 -30.17
N THR A 538 4.15 14.11 -30.17
CA THR A 538 5.24 14.51 -29.29
C THR A 538 4.84 14.47 -27.81
N LEU A 539 3.59 14.84 -27.51
CA LEU A 539 3.07 14.73 -26.14
C LEU A 539 2.94 13.27 -25.71
N LEU A 540 2.49 12.38 -26.60
CA LEU A 540 2.46 10.94 -26.34
C LEU A 540 3.85 10.39 -26.02
N ILE A 541 4.89 10.80 -26.77
CA ILE A 541 6.28 10.39 -26.52
C ILE A 541 6.75 10.80 -25.12
N SER A 542 6.51 12.04 -24.71
CA SER A 542 6.87 12.49 -23.35
C SER A 542 6.00 11.82 -22.29
N PHE A 543 4.73 11.54 -22.58
CA PHE A 543 3.85 10.82 -21.66
C PHE A 543 4.35 9.39 -21.42
N LEU A 544 4.82 8.70 -22.46
CA LEU A 544 5.43 7.37 -22.31
C LEU A 544 6.62 7.39 -21.35
N ALA A 545 7.52 8.37 -21.46
CA ALA A 545 8.59 8.54 -20.47
C ALA A 545 8.04 8.85 -19.06
N GLY A 546 6.95 9.62 -18.96
CA GLY A 546 6.26 9.91 -17.70
C GLY A 546 5.64 8.70 -17.00
N LEU A 547 5.39 7.59 -17.70
CA LEU A 547 4.87 6.36 -17.09
C LEU A 547 5.84 5.75 -16.07
N THR A 548 7.13 6.11 -16.11
CA THR A 548 8.13 5.71 -15.10
C THR A 548 7.90 6.29 -13.70
N VAL A 549 7.04 7.29 -13.57
CA VAL A 549 6.72 7.94 -12.29
C VAL A 549 5.24 7.96 -11.96
N PHE A 550 4.36 7.89 -12.97
CA PHE A 550 2.94 8.19 -12.84
C PHE A 550 2.17 7.31 -11.85
N ARG A 551 2.59 6.05 -11.68
CA ARG A 551 1.95 5.07 -10.80
C ARG A 551 2.38 5.16 -9.34
N SER A 552 3.52 5.78 -9.06
CA SER A 552 4.01 5.94 -7.69
C SER A 552 3.11 6.89 -6.90
N GLY A 553 2.89 6.57 -5.62
CA GLY A 553 2.05 7.39 -4.74
C GLY A 553 0.55 7.30 -5.04
N ILE A 554 0.09 6.17 -5.60
CA ILE A 554 -1.33 5.82 -5.81
C ILE A 554 -1.67 4.57 -4.97
N LEU A 555 -2.93 4.44 -4.56
CA LEU A 555 -3.45 3.30 -3.80
C LEU A 555 -3.76 2.10 -4.70
N TYR A 556 -3.29 0.92 -4.28
CA TYR A 556 -3.49 -0.39 -4.91
C TYR A 556 -4.03 -1.39 -3.86
N PRO A 557 -4.41 -2.62 -4.26
CA PRO A 557 -4.82 -3.64 -3.28
C PRO A 557 -3.78 -3.98 -2.21
N PHE A 558 -2.48 -3.76 -2.47
CA PHE A 558 -1.40 -3.92 -1.49
C PHE A 558 -1.06 -2.64 -0.70
N GLY A 559 -1.80 -1.53 -0.90
CA GLY A 559 -1.53 -0.22 -0.32
C GLY A 559 -0.90 0.77 -1.32
N MET A 560 -0.18 1.78 -0.82
CA MET A 560 0.44 2.80 -1.68
C MET A 560 1.76 2.29 -2.27
N GLY A 561 1.86 2.19 -3.59
CA GLY A 561 3.05 1.66 -4.27
C GLY A 561 4.06 2.72 -4.70
N PHE A 562 5.35 2.38 -4.65
CA PHE A 562 6.46 3.20 -5.18
C PHE A 562 7.38 2.35 -6.06
N TRP A 563 7.49 2.71 -7.34
CA TRP A 563 8.28 1.96 -8.32
C TRP A 563 9.70 2.49 -8.44
N GLY A 564 10.67 1.58 -8.55
CA GLY A 564 12.08 1.91 -8.76
C GLY A 564 12.64 2.83 -7.66
N PRO A 565 13.40 3.88 -8.00
CA PRO A 565 14.02 4.76 -7.01
C PRO A 565 13.03 5.66 -6.27
N ASN A 566 11.74 5.67 -6.67
CA ASN A 566 10.73 6.51 -6.03
C ASN A 566 10.47 6.10 -4.56
N GLY A 567 10.82 4.87 -4.16
CA GLY A 567 10.77 4.43 -2.76
C GLY A 567 11.86 5.05 -1.87
N HIS A 568 12.72 5.90 -2.41
CA HIS A 568 13.79 6.59 -1.70
C HIS A 568 13.92 8.04 -2.18
N ASP A 569 14.38 8.25 -3.41
CA ASP A 569 14.73 9.56 -3.96
C ASP A 569 13.51 10.49 -4.01
N ALA A 570 12.36 9.99 -4.44
CA ALA A 570 11.15 10.80 -4.50
C ALA A 570 10.64 11.16 -3.10
N LEU A 571 10.80 10.29 -2.10
CA LEU A 571 10.37 10.56 -0.73
C LEU A 571 11.25 11.62 -0.06
N PHE A 572 12.54 11.64 -0.37
CA PHE A 572 13.43 12.73 0.02
C PHE A 572 12.90 14.08 -0.51
N HIS A 573 12.61 14.17 -1.82
CA HIS A 573 12.03 15.38 -2.42
C HIS A 573 10.67 15.75 -1.83
N LEU A 574 9.76 14.79 -1.69
CA LEU A 574 8.43 15.01 -1.13
C LEU A 574 8.47 15.57 0.29
N SER A 575 9.40 15.10 1.14
CA SER A 575 9.58 15.65 2.49
C SER A 575 9.97 17.14 2.49
N LEU A 576 10.82 17.57 1.55
CA LEU A 576 11.19 18.96 1.39
C LEU A 576 10.03 19.79 0.82
N ILE A 577 9.31 19.24 -0.17
CA ILE A 577 8.13 19.89 -0.78
C ILE A 577 7.04 20.14 0.26
N GLU A 578 6.70 19.12 1.07
CA GLU A 578 5.71 19.25 2.14
C GLU A 578 6.13 20.31 3.17
N LYS A 579 7.41 20.29 3.58
CA LYS A 579 7.95 21.29 4.49
C LYS A 579 7.92 22.71 3.92
N PHE A 580 8.24 22.90 2.65
CA PHE A 580 8.18 24.22 1.99
C PHE A 580 6.72 24.65 1.71
N SER A 581 5.81 23.71 1.47
CA SER A 581 4.38 24.00 1.35
C SER A 581 3.82 24.55 2.68
N ALA A 582 4.13 23.86 3.78
CA ALA A 582 3.74 24.30 5.12
C ALA A 582 4.41 25.63 5.49
N THR A 583 5.74 25.70 5.38
CA THR A 583 6.57 26.82 5.84
C THR A 583 7.63 27.23 4.80
N PRO A 584 7.26 28.01 3.76
CA PRO A 584 8.14 28.30 2.61
C PRO A 584 9.50 28.89 2.98
N PHE A 585 9.57 29.74 4.00
CA PHE A 585 10.79 30.45 4.40
C PHE A 585 11.50 29.82 5.60
N SER A 586 11.04 28.67 6.09
CA SER A 586 11.84 27.87 7.02
C SER A 586 12.89 27.12 6.20
N PHE A 587 14.14 27.07 6.67
CA PHE A 587 15.22 26.25 6.07
C PHE A 587 15.65 25.10 6.98
N SER A 588 14.83 24.72 7.96
CA SER A 588 15.05 23.51 8.75
C SER A 588 15.07 22.26 7.87
N HIS A 589 15.87 21.28 8.28
CA HIS A 589 15.98 19.99 7.61
C HIS A 589 14.90 19.02 8.14
N PRO A 590 13.99 18.48 7.30
CA PRO A 590 12.93 17.61 7.80
C PRO A 590 13.42 16.26 8.30
N GLN A 591 14.51 15.73 7.73
CA GLN A 591 15.06 14.40 8.07
C GLN A 591 16.02 14.38 9.27
N ILE A 592 16.48 15.54 9.75
CA ILE A 592 17.40 15.61 10.89
C ILE A 592 17.09 16.86 11.69
N ALA A 593 16.26 16.70 12.72
CA ALA A 593 15.78 17.80 13.53
C ALA A 593 16.93 18.62 14.15
N GLY A 594 16.74 19.94 14.20
CA GLY A 594 17.74 20.89 14.71
C GLY A 594 18.75 21.40 13.67
N GLU A 595 18.88 20.74 12.51
CA GLU A 595 19.77 21.17 11.43
C GLU A 595 19.07 22.04 10.37
N LYS A 596 19.87 22.77 9.59
CA LYS A 596 19.42 23.50 8.40
C LYS A 596 19.80 22.76 7.13
N ILE A 597 19.03 22.95 6.06
CA ILE A 597 19.36 22.42 4.72
C ILE A 597 20.69 23.02 4.27
N ALA A 598 21.65 22.15 3.94
CA ALA A 598 22.97 22.53 3.45
C ALA A 598 23.51 21.50 2.45
N ASN A 599 24.47 21.92 1.61
CA ASN A 599 25.16 21.12 0.58
C ASN A 599 24.23 20.39 -0.41
N TYR A 600 23.04 20.95 -0.62
CA TYR A 600 21.99 20.37 -1.45
C TYR A 600 21.34 21.44 -2.35
N HIS A 601 20.92 21.02 -3.55
CA HIS A 601 20.30 21.88 -4.57
C HIS A 601 18.77 21.80 -4.51
N PHE A 602 18.17 22.58 -3.62
CA PHE A 602 16.74 22.46 -3.26
C PHE A 602 15.77 23.29 -4.11
N LEU A 603 16.22 23.95 -5.20
CA LEU A 603 15.36 24.90 -5.93
C LEU A 603 14.11 24.22 -6.49
N PHE A 604 14.23 22.97 -6.95
CA PHE A 604 13.09 22.19 -7.40
C PHE A 604 12.07 22.00 -6.27
N ASP A 605 12.51 21.58 -5.09
CA ASP A 605 11.63 21.30 -3.95
C ASP A 605 10.96 22.57 -3.44
N PHE A 606 11.70 23.68 -3.38
CA PHE A 606 11.18 24.98 -2.95
C PHE A 606 10.11 25.52 -3.89
N ILE A 607 10.36 25.53 -5.20
CA ILE A 607 9.36 25.96 -6.19
C ILE A 607 8.14 25.04 -6.14
N SER A 608 8.37 23.73 -6.04
CA SER A 608 7.30 22.74 -5.95
C SER A 608 6.44 22.92 -4.70
N GLY A 609 7.04 23.18 -3.54
CA GLY A 609 6.32 23.47 -2.30
C GLY A 609 5.45 24.73 -2.41
N ILE A 610 5.96 25.79 -3.06
CA ILE A 610 5.16 26.99 -3.35
C ILE A 610 3.98 26.65 -4.29
N VAL A 611 4.21 25.87 -5.35
CA VAL A 611 3.16 25.49 -6.29
C VAL A 611 2.10 24.62 -5.60
N VAL A 612 2.50 23.63 -4.80
CA VAL A 612 1.61 22.79 -3.97
C VAL A 612 0.73 23.68 -3.08
N LYS A 613 1.35 24.60 -2.32
CA LYS A 613 0.62 25.55 -1.46
C LYS A 613 -0.37 26.41 -2.22
N LEU A 614 0.03 26.96 -3.37
CA LEU A 614 -0.81 27.88 -4.16
C LEU A 614 -1.91 27.16 -4.94
N SER A 615 -1.64 25.94 -5.43
CA SER A 615 -2.58 25.17 -6.25
C SER A 615 -3.55 24.34 -5.43
N GLY A 616 -3.18 23.97 -4.20
CA GLY A 616 -3.93 23.02 -3.37
C GLY A 616 -3.82 21.56 -3.85
N LEU A 617 -2.93 21.28 -4.80
CA LEU A 617 -2.58 19.90 -5.15
C LEU A 617 -1.77 19.27 -4.03
N SER A 618 -1.92 17.95 -3.81
CA SER A 618 -1.02 17.21 -2.92
C SER A 618 0.41 17.17 -3.50
N ALA A 619 1.44 17.06 -2.64
CA ALA A 619 2.81 16.91 -3.14
C ALA A 619 2.98 15.65 -4.00
N LEU A 620 2.29 14.56 -3.66
CA LEU A 620 2.27 13.32 -4.43
C LEU A 620 1.71 13.53 -5.85
N ASP A 621 0.56 14.21 -5.98
CA ASP A 621 -0.05 14.53 -7.28
C ASP A 621 0.84 15.44 -8.11
N PHE A 622 1.37 16.48 -7.47
CA PHE A 622 2.24 17.42 -8.16
C PHE A 622 3.51 16.73 -8.68
N TYR A 623 4.20 15.97 -7.83
CA TYR A 623 5.47 15.33 -8.16
C TYR A 623 5.32 14.23 -9.22
N PHE A 624 4.36 13.30 -9.05
CA PHE A 624 4.27 12.11 -9.90
C PHE A 624 3.40 12.30 -11.15
N ARG A 625 2.41 13.20 -11.12
CA ARG A 625 1.40 13.30 -12.20
C ARG A 625 1.47 14.64 -12.93
N VAL A 626 1.56 15.76 -12.22
CA VAL A 626 1.48 17.10 -12.84
C VAL A 626 2.83 17.59 -13.36
N PHE A 627 3.88 17.53 -12.54
CA PHE A 627 5.21 18.03 -12.92
C PHE A 627 5.78 17.33 -14.17
N PRO A 628 5.73 15.99 -14.32
CA PRO A 628 6.26 15.32 -15.52
C PRO A 628 5.57 15.78 -16.80
N VAL A 629 4.25 16.04 -16.74
CA VAL A 629 3.49 16.56 -17.88
C VAL A 629 3.90 18.00 -18.20
N LEU A 630 3.97 18.87 -17.18
CA LEU A 630 4.37 20.27 -17.37
C LEU A 630 5.81 20.40 -17.89
N ALA A 631 6.75 19.67 -17.29
CA ALA A 631 8.14 19.61 -17.71
C ALA A 631 8.26 19.03 -19.12
N GLY A 632 7.53 17.95 -19.44
CA GLY A 632 7.47 17.37 -20.77
C GLY A 632 7.01 18.37 -21.85
N ILE A 633 5.91 19.08 -21.60
CA ILE A 633 5.41 20.14 -22.50
C ILE A 633 6.46 21.24 -22.68
N ALA A 634 7.08 21.70 -21.58
CA ALA A 634 8.08 22.76 -21.63
C ALA A 634 9.32 22.32 -22.42
N ILE A 635 9.83 21.12 -22.18
CA ILE A 635 10.98 20.55 -22.90
C ILE A 635 10.67 20.42 -24.39
N ILE A 636 9.52 19.85 -24.77
CA ILE A 636 9.11 19.71 -26.17
C ILE A 636 9.04 21.07 -26.86
N PHE A 637 8.36 22.04 -26.25
CA PHE A 637 8.16 23.36 -26.83
C PHE A 637 9.49 24.10 -27.01
N LEU A 638 10.34 24.11 -25.98
CA LEU A 638 11.62 24.79 -26.00
C LEU A 638 12.61 24.10 -26.94
N LEU A 639 12.60 22.76 -27.00
CA LEU A 639 13.43 22.00 -27.90
C LEU A 639 13.01 22.23 -29.35
N ASP A 640 11.73 22.11 -29.72
CA ASP A 640 11.27 22.37 -31.08
C ASP A 640 11.61 23.81 -31.53
N LYS A 641 11.46 24.78 -30.63
CA LYS A 641 11.87 26.17 -30.88
C LYS A 641 13.37 26.29 -31.18
N LEU A 642 14.22 25.67 -30.36
CA LEU A 642 15.67 25.67 -30.53
C LEU A 642 16.06 25.03 -31.87
N LEU A 643 15.48 23.87 -32.19
CA LEU A 643 15.77 23.13 -33.42
C LEU A 643 15.32 23.89 -34.69
N LYS A 644 14.23 24.65 -34.62
CA LYS A 644 13.84 25.57 -35.70
C LYS A 644 14.90 26.65 -35.93
N THR A 645 15.48 27.21 -34.87
CA THR A 645 16.57 28.18 -34.99
C THR A 645 17.83 27.55 -35.59
N TRP A 646 18.09 26.27 -35.31
CA TRP A 646 19.16 25.48 -35.94
C TRP A 646 18.82 24.95 -37.34
N ARG A 647 17.68 25.37 -37.91
CA ARG A 647 17.22 25.01 -39.26
C ARG A 647 16.97 23.50 -39.46
N TYR A 648 16.60 22.78 -38.40
CA TYR A 648 16.23 21.37 -38.53
C TYR A 648 14.90 21.22 -39.27
N SER A 649 14.83 20.26 -40.18
CA SER A 649 13.62 19.93 -40.93
C SER A 649 12.53 19.34 -40.02
N ARG A 650 11.30 19.23 -40.53
CA ARG A 650 10.17 18.77 -39.72
C ARG A 650 10.35 17.34 -39.20
N SER A 651 10.85 16.42 -40.03
CA SER A 651 11.14 15.04 -39.66
C SER A 651 12.29 14.94 -38.67
N GLU A 652 13.36 15.72 -38.87
CA GLU A 652 14.50 15.76 -37.95
C GLU A 652 14.08 16.18 -36.54
N ARG A 653 13.20 17.17 -36.41
CA ARG A 653 12.69 17.62 -35.11
C ARG A 653 11.86 16.54 -34.42
N LEU A 654 10.97 15.87 -35.15
CA LEU A 654 10.16 14.79 -34.58
C LEU A 654 11.02 13.62 -34.11
N LEU A 655 12.00 13.20 -34.93
CA LEU A 655 12.93 12.15 -34.57
C LEU A 655 13.85 12.56 -33.40
N SER A 656 14.25 13.84 -33.32
CA SER A 656 15.01 14.37 -32.19
C SER A 656 14.23 14.23 -30.89
N ILE A 657 12.93 14.58 -30.89
CA ILE A 657 12.06 14.43 -29.70
C ILE A 657 11.92 12.95 -29.32
N LEU A 658 11.73 12.06 -30.30
CA LEU A 658 11.66 10.61 -30.04
C LEU A 658 12.95 10.12 -29.37
N LEU A 659 14.12 10.43 -29.91
CA LEU A 659 15.40 9.96 -29.38
C LEU A 659 15.74 10.60 -28.03
N VAL A 660 15.38 11.87 -27.82
CA VAL A 660 15.62 12.57 -26.56
C VAL A 660 14.84 11.95 -25.39
N PHE A 661 13.64 11.43 -25.63
CA PHE A 661 12.79 10.81 -24.60
C PHE A 661 12.85 9.29 -24.55
N LEU A 662 13.14 8.60 -25.66
CA LEU A 662 12.99 7.14 -25.74
C LEU A 662 14.25 6.40 -26.20
N ALA A 663 15.34 7.08 -26.56
CA ALA A 663 16.56 6.36 -26.88
C ALA A 663 17.17 5.70 -25.63
N GLY A 664 17.71 4.51 -25.82
CA GLY A 664 18.25 3.64 -24.79
C GLY A 664 19.69 3.23 -25.08
N SER A 665 20.24 2.46 -24.16
CA SER A 665 21.58 1.86 -24.26
C SER A 665 21.52 0.54 -25.00
N PHE A 666 22.69 -0.01 -25.36
CA PHE A 666 22.86 -1.39 -25.80
C PHE A 666 22.93 -2.38 -24.64
N GLY A 667 22.38 -2.03 -23.48
CA GLY A 667 22.43 -2.86 -22.28
C GLY A 667 21.71 -4.21 -22.40
N PHE A 668 20.86 -4.38 -23.41
CA PHE A 668 20.28 -5.68 -23.73
C PHE A 668 21.32 -6.69 -24.21
N ILE A 669 22.46 -6.27 -24.78
CA ILE A 669 23.52 -7.18 -25.26
C ILE A 669 24.10 -8.03 -24.10
N PRO A 670 24.66 -7.45 -23.03
CA PRO A 670 25.16 -8.26 -21.92
C PRO A 670 24.05 -9.06 -21.23
N LYS A 671 22.81 -8.58 -21.21
CA LYS A 671 21.67 -9.31 -20.63
C LYS A 671 21.26 -10.53 -21.47
N LEU A 672 21.30 -10.46 -22.80
CA LEU A 672 21.12 -11.62 -23.69
C LEU A 672 22.19 -12.69 -23.47
N LEU A 673 23.45 -12.28 -23.25
CA LEU A 673 24.56 -13.21 -23.03
C LEU A 673 24.41 -14.03 -21.73
N ILE A 674 23.60 -13.56 -20.78
CA ILE A 674 23.28 -14.26 -19.52
C ILE A 674 21.87 -14.88 -19.53
N GLY A 675 21.24 -15.01 -20.71
CA GLY A 675 19.96 -15.69 -20.89
C GLY A 675 18.71 -14.85 -20.63
N GLN A 676 18.81 -13.52 -20.51
CA GLN A 676 17.65 -12.62 -20.40
C GLN A 676 17.15 -12.13 -21.78
N ASP A 677 16.01 -11.44 -21.80
CA ASP A 677 15.39 -10.93 -23.04
C ASP A 677 15.96 -9.57 -23.53
N VAL A 678 15.64 -9.21 -24.77
CA VAL A 678 16.09 -7.97 -25.45
C VAL A 678 15.55 -6.67 -24.82
N PHE A 679 14.55 -6.76 -23.95
CA PHE A 679 13.87 -5.64 -23.29
C PHE A 679 14.35 -5.54 -21.83
N THR A 680 15.66 -5.50 -21.61
CA THR A 680 16.28 -5.38 -20.28
C THR A 680 17.60 -4.60 -20.35
N GLY A 681 18.10 -4.16 -19.19
CA GLY A 681 19.47 -3.67 -19.06
C GLY A 681 19.68 -2.17 -19.27
N GLU A 682 18.68 -1.32 -19.06
CA GLU A 682 18.79 0.15 -19.21
C GLU A 682 20.12 0.71 -18.66
N SER A 683 20.39 0.43 -17.38
CA SER A 683 21.57 0.90 -16.65
C SER A 683 22.69 -0.15 -16.54
N ALA A 684 22.70 -1.15 -17.43
CA ALA A 684 23.77 -2.17 -17.47
C ALA A 684 25.16 -1.53 -17.63
N PHE A 685 25.23 -0.34 -18.23
CA PHE A 685 26.44 0.47 -18.40
C PHE A 685 26.53 1.68 -17.46
N TRP A 686 25.91 1.60 -16.27
CA TRP A 686 25.77 2.65 -15.24
C TRP A 686 24.79 3.78 -15.54
N SER A 687 24.67 4.27 -16.78
CA SER A 687 23.77 5.41 -17.03
C SER A 687 22.31 5.00 -17.19
N ASN A 688 21.44 5.68 -16.44
CA ASN A 688 20.03 5.75 -16.81
C ASN A 688 19.88 6.41 -18.18
N GLN A 689 18.82 6.03 -18.89
CA GLN A 689 18.59 6.42 -20.28
C GLN A 689 17.44 7.43 -20.40
N SER A 690 17.12 7.83 -21.64
CA SER A 690 16.20 8.94 -21.90
C SER A 690 14.81 8.75 -21.30
N VAL A 691 14.31 7.50 -21.25
CA VAL A 691 12.96 7.20 -20.70
C VAL A 691 12.85 7.59 -19.21
N SER A 692 13.97 7.56 -18.50
CA SER A 692 14.08 7.84 -17.07
C SER A 692 14.23 9.33 -16.73
N ILE A 693 14.04 10.24 -17.71
CA ILE A 693 14.21 11.69 -17.51
C ILE A 693 13.38 12.25 -16.34
N PHE A 694 12.19 11.69 -16.08
CA PHE A 694 11.30 12.15 -15.03
C PHE A 694 11.51 11.49 -13.67
N LEU A 695 12.34 10.43 -13.57
CA LEU A 695 12.72 9.84 -12.27
C LEU A 695 13.50 10.83 -11.39
N ASN A 696 14.15 11.83 -12.01
CA ASN A 696 14.89 12.90 -11.33
C ASN A 696 14.32 14.26 -11.78
N PRO A 697 13.24 14.74 -11.13
CA PRO A 697 12.63 16.02 -11.45
C PRO A 697 13.58 17.23 -11.45
N PRO A 698 14.60 17.33 -10.55
CA PRO A 698 15.63 18.37 -10.66
C PRO A 698 16.39 18.32 -11.99
N TYR A 699 16.66 17.14 -12.55
CA TYR A 699 17.26 16.98 -13.87
C TYR A 699 16.31 17.44 -14.99
N ALA A 700 15.02 17.08 -14.95
CA ALA A 700 14.05 17.56 -15.95
C ALA A 700 13.89 19.11 -15.90
N LEU A 701 13.90 19.69 -14.70
CA LEU A 701 13.87 21.15 -14.52
C LEU A 701 15.16 21.81 -15.03
N SER A 702 16.33 21.22 -14.78
CA SER A 702 17.60 21.76 -15.27
C SER A 702 17.67 21.75 -16.81
N ILE A 703 17.16 20.70 -17.47
CA ILE A 703 17.04 20.66 -18.94
C ILE A 703 16.12 21.78 -19.43
N THR A 704 15.00 22.04 -18.74
CA THR A 704 14.09 23.13 -19.10
C THR A 704 14.78 24.49 -19.01
N LEU A 705 15.50 24.77 -17.92
CA LEU A 705 16.28 26.00 -17.75
C LEU A 705 17.42 26.13 -18.77
N LEU A 706 18.11 25.02 -19.07
CA LEU A 706 19.18 24.98 -20.07
C LEU A 706 18.65 25.25 -21.48
N LEU A 707 17.50 24.68 -21.85
CA LEU A 707 16.84 24.98 -23.13
C LEU A 707 16.37 26.43 -23.21
N LEU A 708 15.88 27.03 -22.11
CA LEU A 708 15.57 28.46 -22.04
C LEU A 708 16.83 29.31 -22.30
N PHE A 709 17.94 28.99 -21.62
CA PHE A 709 19.23 29.64 -21.81
C PHE A 709 19.69 29.55 -23.27
N LEU A 710 19.67 28.36 -23.86
CA LEU A 710 20.11 28.12 -25.25
C LEU A 710 19.22 28.82 -26.28
N ASN A 711 17.90 28.81 -26.10
CA ASN A 711 16.97 29.54 -26.97
C ASN A 711 17.23 31.04 -26.92
N LYS A 712 17.52 31.59 -25.74
CA LYS A 712 17.82 33.02 -25.58
C LYS A 712 19.16 33.38 -26.22
N LEU A 713 20.18 32.56 -26.05
CA LEU A 713 21.49 32.71 -26.67
C LEU A 713 21.45 32.61 -28.21
N SER A 714 20.46 31.90 -28.78
CA SER A 714 20.32 31.71 -30.24
C SER A 714 19.76 32.93 -30.99
N GLY A 715 19.37 34.01 -30.30
CA GLY A 715 18.84 35.24 -30.92
C GLY A 715 19.90 36.04 -31.71
N LYS A 716 19.47 36.98 -32.56
CA LYS A 716 20.40 37.92 -33.22
C LYS A 716 21.22 38.67 -32.14
N PRO A 717 22.56 38.71 -32.24
CA PRO A 717 23.42 39.19 -31.18
C PRO A 717 23.21 40.70 -30.97
N ARG A 718 22.53 41.06 -29.89
CA ARG A 718 22.65 42.39 -29.29
C ARG A 718 22.99 42.14 -27.84
N THR A 719 24.28 42.02 -27.56
CA THR A 719 24.86 42.04 -26.21
C THR A 719 24.60 43.39 -25.54
N ASN A 720 23.34 43.70 -25.27
CA ASN A 720 22.93 44.74 -24.35
C ASN A 720 22.99 44.15 -22.94
N ASN A 721 23.36 44.96 -21.95
CA ASN A 721 23.56 44.52 -20.56
C ASN A 721 22.38 43.72 -19.99
N SER A 722 21.14 44.01 -20.43
CA SER A 722 19.94 43.28 -20.02
C SER A 722 19.93 41.81 -20.43
N GLU A 723 20.41 41.46 -21.62
CA GLU A 723 20.45 40.07 -22.09
C GLU A 723 21.52 39.26 -21.35
N LEU A 724 22.66 39.89 -21.07
CA LEU A 724 23.72 39.29 -20.25
C LEU A 724 23.18 38.95 -18.85
N ILE A 725 22.48 39.87 -18.19
CA ILE A 725 21.89 39.66 -16.85
C ILE A 725 20.91 38.48 -16.86
N ILE A 726 20.00 38.43 -17.85
CA ILE A 726 19.01 37.34 -17.94
C ILE A 726 19.70 35.98 -18.16
N LEU A 727 20.68 35.91 -19.07
CA LEU A 727 21.43 34.67 -19.32
C LEU A 727 22.24 34.26 -18.09
N SER A 728 22.88 35.21 -17.40
CA SER A 728 23.59 34.95 -16.15
C SER A 728 22.65 34.42 -15.07
N LEU A 729 21.44 34.96 -14.95
CA LEU A 729 20.44 34.47 -14.00
C LEU A 729 19.98 33.05 -14.33
N LEU A 730 19.59 32.79 -15.59
CA LEU A 730 19.18 31.45 -16.03
C LEU A 730 20.28 30.41 -15.82
N GLY A 731 21.53 30.75 -16.16
CA GLY A 731 22.66 29.86 -15.93
C GLY A 731 23.02 29.69 -14.46
N GLY A 732 22.96 30.76 -13.67
CA GLY A 732 23.26 30.74 -12.23
C GLY A 732 22.25 29.94 -11.40
N LEU A 733 20.96 29.98 -11.77
CA LEU A 733 19.91 29.15 -11.15
C LEU A 733 20.18 27.65 -11.27
N LEU A 734 20.96 27.21 -12.27
CA LEU A 734 21.34 25.80 -12.40
C LEU A 734 22.15 25.31 -11.19
N ALA A 735 22.87 26.19 -10.48
CA ALA A 735 23.66 25.81 -9.30
C ALA A 735 22.77 25.20 -8.19
N GLN A 736 21.57 25.74 -8.00
CA GLN A 736 20.57 25.24 -7.04
C GLN A 736 19.47 24.37 -7.67
N THR A 737 19.48 24.20 -9.00
CA THR A 737 18.58 23.23 -9.67
C THR A 737 19.25 21.87 -9.81
N LYS A 738 20.45 21.84 -10.39
CA LYS A 738 21.26 20.63 -10.56
C LYS A 738 22.70 21.05 -10.83
N VAL A 739 23.57 20.84 -9.85
CA VAL A 739 24.98 21.28 -9.93
C VAL A 739 25.72 20.71 -11.15
N TYR A 740 25.37 19.51 -11.62
CA TYR A 740 25.94 18.91 -12.82
C TYR A 740 25.69 19.77 -14.08
N ALA A 741 24.48 20.32 -14.26
CA ALA A 741 24.18 21.22 -15.38
C ALA A 741 24.99 22.52 -15.29
N PHE A 742 25.13 23.05 -14.07
CA PHE A 742 25.87 24.28 -13.81
C PHE A 742 27.36 24.14 -14.18
N ILE A 743 28.01 23.07 -13.72
CA ILE A 743 29.42 22.77 -14.02
C ILE A 743 29.61 22.59 -15.54
N LEU A 744 28.74 21.83 -16.20
CA LEU A 744 28.82 21.63 -17.65
C LEU A 744 28.66 22.96 -18.41
N LEU A 745 27.71 23.81 -18.00
CA LEU A 745 27.50 25.12 -18.64
C LEU A 745 28.71 26.04 -18.46
N LEU A 746 29.29 26.09 -17.25
CA LEU A 746 30.50 26.87 -16.99
C LEU A 746 31.67 26.41 -17.87
N GLY A 747 31.91 25.09 -17.95
CA GLY A 747 32.91 24.53 -18.85
C GLY A 747 32.64 24.90 -20.31
N ALA A 748 31.40 24.73 -20.77
CA ALA A 748 31.02 25.07 -22.14
C ALA A 748 31.22 26.56 -22.45
N LEU A 749 30.88 27.47 -21.54
CA LEU A 749 31.08 28.92 -21.70
C LEU A 749 32.56 29.30 -21.74
N LEU A 750 33.37 28.69 -20.88
CA LEU A 750 34.81 28.92 -20.82
C LEU A 750 35.49 28.52 -22.13
N PHE A 751 35.23 27.29 -22.61
CA PHE A 751 35.85 26.76 -23.82
C PHE A 751 35.24 27.33 -25.11
N SER A 752 34.03 27.89 -25.05
CA SER A 752 33.46 28.71 -26.13
C SER A 752 33.92 30.17 -26.09
N LYS A 753 34.86 30.53 -25.20
CA LYS A 753 35.41 31.89 -25.04
C LYS A 753 34.37 32.97 -24.71
N LYS A 754 33.28 32.60 -24.01
CA LYS A 754 32.21 33.52 -23.59
C LYS A 754 32.45 34.06 -22.17
N TYR A 755 33.63 34.65 -21.92
CA TYR A 755 34.11 34.98 -20.58
C TYR A 755 33.19 35.89 -19.75
N LYS A 756 32.59 36.92 -20.35
CA LYS A 756 31.65 37.80 -19.63
C LYS A 756 30.45 37.03 -19.07
N LEU A 757 29.91 36.12 -19.89
CA LEU A 757 28.77 35.30 -19.50
C LEU A 757 29.18 34.22 -18.50
N PHE A 758 30.37 33.62 -18.66
CA PHE A 758 30.97 32.72 -17.67
C PHE A 758 31.06 33.38 -16.29
N ILE A 759 31.64 34.58 -16.21
CA ILE A 759 31.78 35.32 -14.94
C ILE A 759 30.40 35.62 -14.35
N GLY A 760 29.46 36.12 -15.16
CA GLY A 760 28.11 36.44 -14.67
C GLY A 760 27.34 35.22 -14.16
N VAL A 761 27.40 34.09 -14.87
CA VAL A 761 26.80 32.81 -14.44
C VAL A 761 27.45 32.31 -13.15
N LEU A 762 28.79 32.36 -13.06
CA LEU A 762 29.55 31.94 -11.89
C LEU A 762 29.18 32.76 -10.65
N LEU A 763 29.17 34.10 -10.76
CA LEU A 763 28.87 34.99 -9.65
C LEU A 763 27.45 34.78 -9.11
N ILE A 764 26.45 34.66 -9.99
CA ILE A 764 25.07 34.38 -9.56
C ILE A 764 24.96 32.98 -8.94
N GLY A 765 25.62 31.98 -9.53
CA GLY A 765 25.63 30.62 -8.97
C GLY A 765 26.24 30.57 -7.56
N ILE A 766 27.34 31.29 -7.32
CA ILE A 766 27.95 31.44 -6.00
C ILE A 766 27.00 32.18 -5.06
N LEU A 767 26.44 33.32 -5.48
CA LEU A 767 25.55 34.13 -4.65
C LEU A 767 24.35 33.34 -4.10
N ILE A 768 23.73 32.49 -4.94
CA ILE A 768 22.56 31.71 -4.56
C ILE A 768 22.96 30.46 -3.74
N SER A 769 24.16 29.90 -3.95
CA SER A 769 24.59 28.66 -3.28
C SER A 769 25.34 28.87 -1.97
N LEU A 770 26.04 30.00 -1.83
CA LEU A 770 26.90 30.29 -0.68
C LEU A 770 26.14 30.22 0.67
N PRO A 771 24.89 30.73 0.81
CA PRO A 771 24.16 30.64 2.07
C PRO A 771 23.84 29.20 2.52
N PHE A 772 23.93 28.23 1.61
CA PHE A 772 23.57 26.83 1.83
C PHE A 772 24.77 25.89 1.65
N THR A 773 25.99 26.43 1.64
CA THR A 773 27.22 25.64 1.52
C THR A 773 27.95 25.64 2.85
N THR A 774 28.28 24.47 3.39
CA THR A 774 29.19 24.35 4.53
C THR A 774 30.56 23.93 4.04
N PHE A 775 31.61 24.65 4.43
CA PHE A 775 32.98 24.37 3.99
C PHE A 775 33.66 23.25 4.78
N ALA A 776 32.95 22.60 5.71
CA ALA A 776 33.45 21.45 6.45
C ALA A 776 33.24 20.17 5.64
N GLY A 777 34.32 19.49 5.24
CA GLY A 777 34.24 18.20 4.55
C GLY A 777 35.39 17.92 3.57
N GLN A 778 35.44 16.69 3.07
CA GLN A 778 36.34 16.29 1.98
C GLN A 778 35.84 16.85 0.65
N SER A 779 36.73 16.95 -0.35
CA SER A 779 36.36 17.38 -1.71
C SER A 779 35.17 16.57 -2.23
N PRO A 780 34.12 17.22 -2.81
CA PRO A 780 32.95 16.51 -3.31
C PRO A 780 33.30 15.58 -4.47
N PHE A 781 34.34 15.90 -5.25
CA PHE A 781 34.84 15.07 -6.34
C PHE A 781 36.25 14.55 -6.06
N ILE A 782 36.46 13.29 -6.41
CA ILE A 782 37.75 12.60 -6.39
C ILE A 782 38.16 12.33 -7.83
N PHE A 783 39.43 12.62 -8.15
CA PHE A 783 40.02 12.21 -9.41
C PHE A 783 40.28 10.70 -9.40
N SER A 784 39.45 9.93 -10.09
CA SER A 784 39.52 8.47 -10.19
C SER A 784 39.30 8.07 -11.66
N PRO A 785 40.34 8.18 -12.49
CA PRO A 785 40.21 7.99 -13.92
C PRO A 785 39.78 6.56 -14.24
N LEU A 786 38.85 6.43 -15.19
CA LEU A 786 38.29 5.18 -15.70
C LEU A 786 37.58 4.32 -14.64
N TRP A 787 37.14 4.91 -13.52
CA TRP A 787 36.40 4.19 -12.49
C TRP A 787 35.15 3.48 -13.02
N PHE A 788 34.27 4.18 -13.75
CA PHE A 788 33.05 3.57 -14.32
C PHE A 788 33.35 2.45 -15.34
N PRO A 789 34.24 2.64 -16.33
CA PRO A 789 34.69 1.55 -17.20
C PRO A 789 35.22 0.33 -16.44
N ARG A 790 35.95 0.53 -15.33
CA ARG A 790 36.47 -0.57 -14.50
C ARG A 790 35.36 -1.28 -13.72
N SER A 791 34.57 -0.52 -12.97
CA SER A 791 33.53 -1.03 -12.07
C SER A 791 32.38 -1.71 -12.80
N LEU A 792 32.18 -1.39 -14.09
CA LEU A 792 31.26 -2.04 -15.01
C LEU A 792 31.39 -3.57 -15.02
N PHE A 793 32.62 -4.07 -15.01
CA PHE A 793 32.91 -5.51 -15.06
C PHE A 793 33.03 -6.15 -13.68
N ALA A 794 33.19 -5.35 -12.62
CA ALA A 794 33.24 -5.84 -11.25
C ALA A 794 31.85 -6.07 -10.64
N SER A 795 30.86 -5.31 -11.07
CA SER A 795 29.52 -5.31 -10.45
C SER A 795 28.61 -6.36 -11.08
N PHE A 796 28.00 -7.24 -10.25
CA PHE A 796 27.19 -8.38 -10.71
C PHE A 796 25.89 -7.97 -11.44
N ASP A 797 25.35 -6.80 -11.11
CA ASP A 797 24.10 -6.25 -11.67
C ASP A 797 24.32 -5.51 -13.00
N ARG A 798 25.59 -5.24 -13.36
CA ARG A 798 26.00 -4.53 -14.58
C ARG A 798 26.33 -5.49 -15.72
N VAL A 799 27.51 -5.37 -16.32
CA VAL A 799 28.02 -6.29 -17.37
C VAL A 799 28.62 -7.55 -16.76
N TYR A 800 29.29 -7.42 -15.61
CA TYR A 800 29.89 -8.51 -14.82
C TYR A 800 30.80 -9.47 -15.60
N TRP A 801 32.11 -9.23 -15.53
CA TRP A 801 33.14 -10.10 -16.10
C TRP A 801 34.33 -10.24 -15.14
N PRO A 802 34.22 -11.07 -14.09
CA PRO A 802 35.23 -11.14 -13.02
C PRO A 802 36.63 -11.53 -13.53
N ARG A 803 36.73 -12.44 -14.50
CA ARG A 803 38.02 -12.80 -15.12
C ARG A 803 38.73 -11.62 -15.79
N LEU A 804 37.98 -10.67 -16.36
CA LEU A 804 38.58 -9.46 -16.94
C LEU A 804 39.11 -8.53 -15.84
N VAL A 805 38.42 -8.47 -14.70
CA VAL A 805 38.85 -7.70 -13.51
C VAL A 805 40.10 -8.32 -12.88
N GLU A 806 40.17 -9.65 -12.77
CA GLU A 806 41.37 -10.36 -12.31
C GLU A 806 42.57 -10.10 -13.24
N ALA A 807 42.36 -10.17 -14.56
CA ALA A 807 43.41 -9.84 -15.54
C ALA A 807 43.87 -8.38 -15.41
N TRP A 808 42.93 -7.45 -15.22
CA TRP A 808 43.24 -6.05 -14.95
C TRP A 808 44.12 -5.90 -13.71
N GLN A 809 43.71 -6.47 -12.57
CA GLN A 809 44.45 -6.42 -11.31
C GLN A 809 45.85 -7.04 -11.45
N ALA A 810 45.98 -8.14 -12.18
CA ALA A 810 47.27 -8.78 -12.43
C ALA A 810 48.20 -7.90 -13.30
N TYR A 811 47.69 -7.22 -14.32
CA TYR A 811 48.49 -6.33 -15.17
C TYR A 811 48.88 -5.04 -14.45
N GLU A 812 47.99 -4.53 -13.60
CA GLU A 812 48.27 -3.39 -12.71
C GLU A 812 49.37 -3.75 -11.69
N ALA A 813 49.25 -4.91 -11.02
CA ALA A 813 50.24 -5.37 -10.03
C ALA A 813 51.60 -5.73 -10.64
N SER A 814 51.63 -6.30 -11.85
CA SER A 814 52.87 -6.69 -12.54
C SER A 814 53.54 -5.54 -13.31
N GLY A 815 52.93 -4.35 -13.37
CA GLY A 815 53.45 -3.23 -14.15
C GLY A 815 53.41 -3.44 -15.67
N ASN A 816 52.57 -4.35 -16.17
CA ASN A 816 52.44 -4.61 -17.60
C ASN A 816 51.58 -3.54 -18.29
N PHE A 817 52.16 -2.36 -18.51
CA PHE A 817 51.46 -1.19 -19.03
C PHE A 817 50.81 -1.39 -20.41
N LEU A 818 51.40 -2.23 -21.28
CA LEU A 818 50.83 -2.51 -22.61
C LEU A 818 49.49 -3.23 -22.47
N LYS A 819 49.45 -4.34 -21.73
CA LYS A 819 48.22 -5.11 -21.54
C LYS A 819 47.20 -4.33 -20.71
N LEU A 820 47.65 -3.57 -19.71
CA LEU A 820 46.79 -2.68 -18.93
C LEU A 820 46.14 -1.59 -19.82
N SER A 821 46.88 -1.02 -20.78
CA SER A 821 46.34 -0.03 -21.73
C SER A 821 45.29 -0.64 -22.66
N VAL A 822 45.52 -1.87 -23.13
CA VAL A 822 44.55 -2.61 -23.97
C VAL A 822 43.26 -2.88 -23.20
N ILE A 823 43.34 -3.36 -21.95
CA ILE A 823 42.16 -3.58 -21.10
C ILE A 823 41.41 -2.27 -20.85
N ASN A 824 42.11 -1.19 -20.49
CA ASN A 824 41.49 0.11 -20.27
C ASN A 824 40.78 0.65 -21.51
N LEU A 825 41.42 0.53 -22.68
CA LEU A 825 40.81 0.94 -23.95
C LEU A 825 39.57 0.12 -24.28
N PHE A 826 39.64 -1.21 -24.10
CA PHE A 826 38.50 -2.09 -24.28
C PHE A 826 37.34 -1.71 -23.34
N ALA A 827 37.63 -1.53 -22.05
CA ALA A 827 36.64 -1.15 -21.06
C ALA A 827 35.98 0.20 -21.38
N LEU A 828 36.78 1.18 -21.81
CA LEU A 828 36.31 2.49 -22.23
C LEU A 828 35.40 2.41 -23.47
N ILE A 829 35.78 1.61 -24.47
CA ILE A 829 34.96 1.38 -25.67
C ILE A 829 33.64 0.74 -25.29
N VAL A 830 33.65 -0.33 -24.48
CA VAL A 830 32.44 -1.01 -24.04
C VAL A 830 31.53 -0.07 -23.25
N PHE A 831 32.09 0.73 -22.35
CA PHE A 831 31.34 1.72 -21.57
C PHE A 831 30.70 2.79 -22.46
N LEU A 832 31.45 3.39 -23.39
CA LEU A 832 30.94 4.45 -24.27
C LEU A 832 29.95 3.90 -25.31
N VAL A 833 30.30 2.82 -26.02
CA VAL A 833 29.44 2.21 -27.03
C VAL A 833 28.17 1.67 -26.40
N GLY A 834 28.30 1.02 -25.25
CA GLY A 834 27.17 0.48 -24.48
C GLY A 834 26.18 1.57 -24.08
N ASN A 835 26.64 2.67 -23.47
CA ASN A 835 25.79 3.77 -23.04
C ASN A 835 25.20 4.59 -24.21
N LEU A 836 26.01 4.89 -25.22
CA LEU A 836 25.59 5.74 -26.33
C LEU A 836 24.62 5.00 -27.26
N GLY A 837 24.82 3.70 -27.47
CA GLY A 837 24.00 2.90 -28.38
C GLY A 837 23.94 3.52 -29.77
N VAL A 838 22.73 3.69 -30.32
CA VAL A 838 22.52 4.37 -31.62
C VAL A 838 22.97 5.83 -31.60
N ARG A 839 23.10 6.46 -30.42
CA ARG A 839 23.54 7.85 -30.30
C ARG A 839 25.00 8.09 -30.71
N LEU A 840 25.80 7.03 -30.90
CA LEU A 840 27.12 7.10 -31.53
C LEU A 840 27.09 7.80 -32.89
N LEU A 841 26.00 7.62 -33.64
CA LEU A 841 25.76 8.30 -34.91
C LEU A 841 25.73 9.84 -34.76
N GLY A 842 25.32 10.35 -33.60
CA GLY A 842 25.38 11.77 -33.29
C GLY A 842 26.81 12.32 -33.17
N LEU A 843 27.76 11.52 -32.69
CA LEU A 843 29.17 11.93 -32.64
C LEU A 843 29.77 12.06 -34.05
N PHE A 844 29.41 11.14 -34.96
CA PHE A 844 29.80 11.24 -36.37
C PHE A 844 29.18 12.46 -37.07
N GLU A 845 27.93 12.82 -36.76
CA GLU A 845 27.32 14.08 -37.22
C GLU A 845 28.10 15.30 -36.72
N MET A 846 28.48 15.30 -35.46
CA MET A 846 29.21 16.41 -34.85
C MET A 846 30.61 16.56 -35.45
N SER A 847 31.32 15.47 -35.73
CA SER A 847 32.67 15.54 -36.31
C SER A 847 32.67 16.02 -37.76
N ARG A 848 31.62 15.70 -38.53
CA ARG A 848 31.50 16.12 -39.94
C ARG A 848 30.96 17.55 -40.15
N THR A 849 30.27 18.12 -39.15
CA THR A 849 29.61 19.43 -39.26
C THR A 849 30.23 20.49 -38.35
N LYS A 850 30.22 21.75 -38.79
CA LYS A 850 30.57 22.90 -37.94
C LYS A 850 29.30 23.48 -37.30
N SER A 851 29.47 24.08 -36.12
CA SER A 851 28.39 24.76 -35.41
C SER A 851 27.86 25.96 -36.21
N HIS A 852 26.54 26.12 -36.29
CA HIS A 852 25.89 27.25 -36.97
C HIS A 852 25.53 28.42 -36.05
N SER A 853 25.62 28.24 -34.72
CA SER A 853 25.23 29.25 -33.74
C SER A 853 26.00 29.14 -32.43
N ASP A 854 25.96 30.19 -31.60
CA ASP A 854 26.57 30.15 -30.27
C ASP A 854 25.96 29.05 -29.38
N SER A 855 24.64 28.85 -29.44
CA SER A 855 23.95 27.81 -28.67
C SER A 855 24.34 26.39 -29.09
N GLU A 856 24.48 26.13 -30.39
CA GLU A 856 24.95 24.83 -30.88
C GLU A 856 26.41 24.60 -30.47
N THR A 857 27.25 25.65 -30.45
CA THR A 857 28.64 25.57 -29.97
C THR A 857 28.69 25.18 -28.49
N ILE A 858 27.86 25.82 -27.65
CA ILE A 858 27.72 25.48 -26.23
C ILE A 858 27.28 24.03 -26.08
N VAL A 859 26.27 23.58 -26.84
CA VAL A 859 25.78 22.19 -26.78
C VAL A 859 26.85 21.16 -27.15
N ARG A 860 27.69 21.44 -28.16
CA ARG A 860 28.81 20.54 -28.51
C ARG A 860 29.80 20.38 -27.35
N TRP A 861 30.08 21.46 -26.62
CA TRP A 861 30.92 21.39 -25.40
C TRP A 861 30.21 20.71 -24.22
N LEU A 862 28.90 20.90 -24.04
CA LEU A 862 28.11 20.18 -23.04
C LEU A 862 28.19 18.66 -23.26
N ILE A 863 28.10 18.21 -24.51
CA ILE A 863 28.29 16.79 -24.88
C ILE A 863 29.71 16.33 -24.55
N ALA A 864 30.73 17.09 -24.97
CA ALA A 864 32.13 16.72 -24.74
C ALA A 864 32.44 16.57 -23.24
N PHE A 865 32.05 17.54 -22.41
CA PHE A 865 32.27 17.47 -20.96
C PHE A 865 31.35 16.45 -20.28
N GLY A 866 30.12 16.27 -20.75
CA GLY A 866 29.19 15.27 -20.22
C GLY A 866 29.71 13.84 -20.40
N LEU A 867 30.46 13.57 -21.47
CA LEU A 867 31.14 12.29 -21.69
C LEU A 867 32.49 12.20 -20.96
N LEU A 868 33.23 13.31 -20.86
CA LEU A 868 34.57 13.32 -20.29
C LEU A 868 34.59 13.28 -18.76
N LEU A 869 33.75 14.07 -18.09
CA LEU A 869 33.81 14.22 -16.63
C LEU A 869 33.57 12.92 -15.86
N PRO A 870 32.58 12.07 -16.22
CA PRO A 870 32.42 10.75 -15.59
C PRO A 870 33.65 9.84 -15.74
N LEU A 871 34.46 10.02 -16.79
CA LEU A 871 35.66 9.20 -17.00
C LEU A 871 36.83 9.63 -16.14
N LEU A 872 36.78 10.82 -15.54
CA LEU A 872 37.88 11.39 -14.76
C LEU A 872 37.55 11.50 -13.27
N PHE A 873 36.28 11.73 -12.94
CA PHE A 873 35.85 12.07 -11.58
C PHE A 873 34.69 11.20 -11.10
N VAL A 874 34.78 10.83 -9.83
CA VAL A 874 33.69 10.23 -9.06
C VAL A 874 33.36 11.10 -7.86
N GLN A 875 32.10 11.07 -7.41
CA GLN A 875 31.75 11.72 -6.15
C GLN A 875 32.26 10.85 -4.99
N ASN A 876 32.78 11.50 -3.95
CA ASN A 876 33.45 10.82 -2.84
C ASN A 876 32.57 9.76 -2.15
N ILE A 877 31.31 10.11 -1.88
CA ILE A 877 30.41 9.29 -1.06
C ILE A 877 29.63 8.29 -1.91
N ASN A 878 29.00 8.77 -2.99
CA ASN A 878 28.25 7.92 -3.90
C ASN A 878 28.77 8.12 -5.33
N PRO A 879 29.69 7.25 -5.81
CA PRO A 879 30.25 7.33 -7.16
C PRO A 879 29.19 7.36 -8.26
N TRP A 880 28.00 6.77 -8.05
CA TRP A 880 26.90 6.78 -9.01
C TRP A 880 26.54 8.20 -9.48
N ASN A 881 26.55 9.16 -8.56
CA ASN A 881 26.04 10.50 -8.81
C ASN A 881 26.78 11.25 -9.92
N THR A 882 28.06 10.98 -10.18
CA THR A 882 28.79 11.61 -11.30
C THR A 882 28.36 11.12 -12.67
N ILE A 883 27.70 9.95 -12.77
CA ILE A 883 27.18 9.46 -14.06
C ILE A 883 26.12 10.42 -14.63
N GLN A 884 25.48 11.24 -13.78
CA GLN A 884 24.47 12.21 -14.16
C GLN A 884 25.00 13.30 -15.11
N PHE A 885 26.32 13.55 -15.18
CA PHE A 885 26.91 14.40 -16.22
C PHE A 885 26.63 13.85 -17.63
N MET A 886 26.64 12.53 -17.80
CA MET A 886 26.40 11.87 -19.08
C MET A 886 24.96 12.01 -19.55
N TYR A 887 24.00 12.22 -18.64
CA TYR A 887 22.58 12.34 -19.00
C TYR A 887 22.35 13.52 -19.96
N TYR A 888 23.02 14.66 -19.72
CA TYR A 888 22.98 15.83 -20.61
C TYR A 888 23.60 15.52 -21.97
N ALA A 889 24.70 14.77 -22.01
CA ALA A 889 25.31 14.33 -23.27
C ALA A 889 24.36 13.41 -24.06
N LEU A 890 23.70 12.44 -23.40
CA LEU A 890 22.72 11.55 -24.02
C LEU A 890 21.51 12.31 -24.57
N PHE A 891 21.01 13.30 -23.83
CA PHE A 891 19.93 14.18 -24.26
C PHE A 891 20.31 14.91 -25.55
N PHE A 892 21.41 15.65 -25.56
CA PHE A 892 21.78 16.46 -26.73
C PHE A 892 22.30 15.61 -27.90
N LEU A 893 22.95 14.46 -27.66
CA LEU A 893 23.35 13.55 -28.73
C LEU A 893 22.16 12.99 -29.51
N GLY A 894 21.01 12.77 -28.85
CA GLY A 894 19.78 12.37 -29.53
C GLY A 894 19.38 13.30 -30.67
N ILE A 895 19.65 14.61 -30.54
CA ILE A 895 19.39 15.63 -31.57
C ILE A 895 20.30 15.43 -32.80
N PHE A 896 21.60 15.26 -32.58
CA PHE A 896 22.57 15.06 -33.67
C PHE A 896 22.39 13.70 -34.34
N THR A 897 22.05 12.67 -33.56
CA THR A 897 21.68 11.35 -34.08
C THR A 897 20.46 11.41 -34.98
N ALA A 898 19.42 12.17 -34.60
CA ALA A 898 18.25 12.37 -35.44
C ALA A 898 18.60 13.01 -36.79
N LYS A 899 19.50 14.02 -36.80
CA LYS A 899 19.98 14.64 -38.04
C LYS A 899 20.77 13.66 -38.91
N TYR A 900 21.64 12.86 -38.30
CA TYR A 900 22.39 11.82 -39.00
C TYR A 900 21.47 10.80 -39.67
N ILE A 901 20.52 10.21 -38.92
CA ILE A 901 19.57 9.22 -39.42
C ILE A 901 18.67 9.82 -40.51
N SER A 902 18.24 11.08 -40.34
CA SER A 902 17.38 11.77 -41.32
C SER A 902 18.07 12.05 -42.65
N ALA A 903 19.41 12.12 -42.68
CA ALA A 903 20.17 12.25 -43.92
C ALA A 903 19.98 11.02 -44.84
N PHE A 904 19.61 9.87 -44.26
CA PHE A 904 19.28 8.64 -44.97
C PHE A 904 17.77 8.49 -45.24
N ALA A 905 17.03 9.59 -45.40
CA ALA A 905 15.61 9.56 -45.71
C ALA A 905 15.30 8.46 -46.75
N PRO A 906 14.29 7.59 -46.52
CA PRO A 906 14.15 6.33 -47.23
C PRO A 906 13.93 6.56 -48.72
N ARG A 907 15.01 6.42 -49.50
CA ARG A 907 14.99 6.42 -50.97
C ARG A 907 14.80 5.02 -51.53
N THR A 908 14.97 3.99 -50.71
CA THR A 908 14.84 2.57 -51.05
C THR A 908 14.22 1.79 -49.88
N LYS A 909 13.66 0.60 -50.17
CA LYS A 909 13.11 -0.30 -49.13
C LYS A 909 14.16 -0.77 -48.12
N HIS A 910 15.40 -0.99 -48.56
CA HIS A 910 16.51 -1.37 -47.69
C HIS A 910 16.87 -0.27 -46.69
N LEU A 911 16.83 1.00 -47.11
CA LEU A 911 17.12 2.13 -46.24
C LEU A 911 16.01 2.36 -45.20
N ALA A 912 14.76 2.10 -45.59
CA ALA A 912 13.63 2.10 -44.66
C ALA A 912 13.77 1.01 -43.59
N LEU A 913 14.15 -0.22 -43.98
CA LEU A 913 14.41 -1.31 -43.05
C LEU A 913 15.55 -0.98 -42.09
N LEU A 914 16.65 -0.39 -42.58
CA LEU A 914 17.76 0.04 -41.73
C LEU A 914 17.32 1.07 -40.67
N ILE A 915 16.52 2.06 -41.06
CA ILE A 915 15.97 3.05 -40.11
C ILE A 915 15.09 2.38 -39.05
N LEU A 916 14.24 1.42 -39.46
CA LEU A 916 13.41 0.66 -38.51
C LEU A 916 14.26 -0.14 -37.52
N ILE A 917 15.33 -0.79 -37.98
CA ILE A 917 16.28 -1.51 -37.12
C ILE A 917 16.95 -0.54 -36.15
N LEU A 918 17.43 0.61 -36.62
CA LEU A 918 18.05 1.62 -35.75
C LEU A 918 17.07 2.15 -34.71
N ILE A 919 15.81 2.38 -35.07
CA ILE A 919 14.78 2.80 -34.10
C ILE A 919 14.52 1.69 -33.09
N PHE A 920 14.38 0.44 -33.52
CA PHE A 920 14.20 -0.70 -32.63
C PHE A 920 15.35 -0.83 -31.63
N LEU A 921 16.60 -0.79 -32.11
CA LEU A 921 17.79 -0.82 -31.26
C LEU A 921 17.86 0.37 -30.31
N ALA A 922 17.35 1.54 -30.72
CA ALA A 922 17.30 2.71 -29.86
C ALA A 922 16.22 2.58 -28.77
N ILE A 923 15.12 1.85 -28.95
CA ILE A 923 14.02 1.79 -27.97
C ILE A 923 13.94 0.48 -27.18
N ALA A 924 14.74 -0.53 -27.50
CA ALA A 924 14.67 -1.85 -26.87
C ALA A 924 14.76 -1.80 -25.33
N THR A 925 15.77 -1.14 -24.78
CA THR A 925 15.93 -0.96 -23.31
C THR A 925 14.84 -0.06 -22.71
N THR A 926 14.28 0.87 -23.48
CA THR A 926 13.15 1.72 -23.06
C THR A 926 11.88 0.91 -22.85
N VAL A 927 11.57 -0.02 -23.76
CA VAL A 927 10.43 -0.95 -23.59
C VAL A 927 10.61 -1.79 -22.32
N GLY A 928 11.83 -2.26 -22.06
CA GLY A 928 12.19 -2.97 -20.83
C GLY A 928 11.95 -2.16 -19.57
N THR A 929 12.44 -0.93 -19.56
CA THR A 929 12.23 -0.01 -18.43
C THR A 929 10.73 0.19 -18.18
N LEU A 930 9.95 0.48 -19.22
CA LEU A 930 8.50 0.68 -19.05
C LEU A 930 7.78 -0.57 -18.53
N LYS A 931 8.21 -1.78 -18.93
CA LYS A 931 7.69 -3.04 -18.40
C LYS A 931 7.85 -3.12 -16.87
N ASP A 932 8.99 -2.69 -16.34
CA ASP A 932 9.28 -2.70 -14.90
C ASP A 932 8.38 -1.72 -14.12
N TYR A 933 8.03 -0.57 -14.70
CA TYR A 933 7.13 0.41 -14.08
C TYR A 933 5.62 0.12 -14.31
N LEU A 934 5.30 -0.72 -15.29
CA LEU A 934 3.93 -1.14 -15.61
C LEU A 934 3.54 -2.50 -15.01
N GLY A 935 4.45 -3.16 -14.27
CA GLY A 935 4.20 -4.42 -13.58
C GLY A 935 3.12 -4.36 -12.49
N TYR A 936 2.60 -5.52 -12.08
CA TYR A 936 1.52 -5.59 -11.09
C TYR A 936 1.95 -5.06 -9.71
N PHE A 937 3.14 -5.48 -9.23
CA PHE A 937 3.71 -5.03 -7.96
C PHE A 937 4.78 -3.95 -8.15
N SER A 938 4.87 -3.05 -7.18
CA SER A 938 5.98 -2.10 -7.03
C SER A 938 7.20 -2.75 -6.35
N SER A 939 8.34 -2.07 -6.33
CA SER A 939 9.50 -2.49 -5.54
C SER A 939 9.26 -2.30 -4.04
N SER A 940 8.56 -1.22 -3.68
CA SER A 940 8.25 -0.85 -2.30
C SER A 940 6.82 -0.32 -2.14
N ARG A 941 6.30 -0.33 -0.90
CA ARG A 941 4.94 0.08 -0.58
C ARG A 941 4.78 0.63 0.84
N LEU A 942 3.61 1.20 1.11
CA LEU A 942 3.04 1.40 2.45
C LEU A 942 1.72 0.63 2.52
N SER A 943 1.51 -0.15 3.58
CA SER A 943 0.23 -0.84 3.84
C SER A 943 -0.88 0.16 4.14
N TYR A 944 -2.15 -0.27 4.07
CA TYR A 944 -3.25 0.60 4.49
C TYR A 944 -3.18 0.93 5.98
N THR A 945 -2.74 -0.03 6.79
CA THR A 945 -2.52 0.15 8.23
C THR A 945 -1.43 1.17 8.52
N GLU A 946 -0.33 1.18 7.78
CA GLU A 946 0.72 2.21 7.90
C GLU A 946 0.26 3.57 7.36
N LEU A 947 -0.53 3.62 6.27
CA LEU A 947 -1.12 4.86 5.79
C LEU A 947 -2.05 5.52 6.83
N LEU A 948 -2.85 4.72 7.56
CA LEU A 948 -3.66 5.21 8.68
C LEU A 948 -2.78 5.77 9.80
N ALA A 949 -1.64 5.14 10.09
CA ALA A 949 -0.68 5.60 11.09
C ALA A 949 -0.10 6.98 10.71
N LEU A 950 0.29 7.15 9.45
CA LEU A 950 0.84 8.39 8.92
C LEU A 950 -0.20 9.52 8.86
N ASP A 951 -1.45 9.20 8.54
CA ASP A 951 -2.56 10.15 8.54
C ASP A 951 -2.93 10.59 9.96
N LYS A 952 -2.89 9.64 10.93
CA LYS A 952 -3.00 9.96 12.35
C LYS A 952 -1.88 10.91 12.80
N LEU A 953 -0.63 10.63 12.45
CA LEU A 953 0.51 11.53 12.75
C LEU A 953 0.38 12.90 12.09
N ARG A 954 -0.17 12.97 10.88
CA ARG A 954 -0.42 14.24 10.17
C ARG A 954 -1.40 15.14 10.92
N ALA A 955 -2.43 14.54 11.52
CA ALA A 955 -3.45 15.25 12.29
C ALA A 955 -2.96 15.73 13.67
N GLU A 956 -1.88 15.15 14.19
CA GLU A 956 -1.28 15.59 15.44
C GLU A 956 -0.49 16.90 15.30
N PRO A 957 -0.33 17.69 16.38
CA PRO A 957 0.50 18.90 16.37
C PRO A 957 1.92 18.65 15.87
N LYS A 958 2.56 19.67 15.28
CA LYS A 958 3.93 19.52 14.75
C LYS A 958 4.92 19.16 15.86
N GLY A 959 5.66 18.07 15.68
CA GLY A 959 6.57 17.51 16.68
C GLY A 959 7.58 16.54 16.07
N ILE A 960 8.73 16.38 16.74
CA ILE A 960 9.81 15.50 16.25
C ILE A 960 9.39 14.04 16.45
N VAL A 961 9.50 13.26 15.37
CA VAL A 961 9.27 11.81 15.37
C VAL A 961 10.61 11.08 15.53
N LEU A 962 10.66 10.15 16.47
CA LEU A 962 11.73 9.17 16.60
C LEU A 962 11.27 7.86 15.95
N SER A 963 11.98 7.40 14.94
CA SER A 963 11.68 6.15 14.21
C SER A 963 12.87 5.18 14.27
N PRO A 964 12.63 3.86 14.12
CA PRO A 964 13.71 2.88 14.13
C PRO A 964 14.64 3.06 12.92
N PRO A 965 15.95 2.80 13.07
CA PRO A 965 16.87 2.87 11.95
C PRO A 965 16.64 1.70 10.98
N TYR A 966 16.98 1.91 9.71
CA TYR A 966 16.95 0.84 8.72
C TYR A 966 17.90 -0.30 9.12
N ASN A 967 17.40 -1.53 9.11
CA ASN A 967 18.16 -2.73 9.42
C ASN A 967 18.21 -3.67 8.21
N GLU A 968 19.38 -3.73 7.55
CA GLU A 968 19.58 -4.52 6.33
C GLU A 968 19.34 -6.02 6.53
N VAL A 969 19.78 -6.58 7.67
CA VAL A 969 19.62 -8.01 7.97
C VAL A 969 18.14 -8.36 8.11
N ALA A 970 17.37 -7.55 8.83
CA ALA A 970 15.93 -7.75 8.96
C ALA A 970 15.21 -7.52 7.62
N ALA A 971 15.57 -6.46 6.89
CA ALA A 971 15.01 -6.11 5.59
C ALA A 971 15.25 -7.17 4.50
N SER A 972 16.35 -7.94 4.58
CA SER A 972 16.66 -9.03 3.64
C SER A 972 15.64 -10.17 3.68
N ARG A 973 14.89 -10.31 4.79
CA ARG A 973 13.90 -11.38 5.01
C ARG A 973 12.48 -10.98 4.56
N VAL A 974 12.29 -9.73 4.15
CA VAL A 974 10.98 -9.21 3.73
C VAL A 974 10.86 -9.29 2.21
N SER A 975 9.80 -9.93 1.72
CA SER A 975 9.52 -10.07 0.29
C SER A 975 8.97 -8.78 -0.33
N ALA A 976 9.21 -8.59 -1.63
CA ALA A 976 8.63 -7.48 -2.39
C ALA A 976 7.10 -7.67 -2.60
N PRO A 977 6.32 -6.57 -2.74
CA PRO A 977 6.69 -5.18 -2.51
C PRO A 977 7.05 -4.93 -1.03
N LYS A 978 8.26 -4.43 -0.77
CA LYS A 978 8.74 -4.26 0.60
C LYS A 978 8.07 -3.04 1.25
N PRO A 979 7.62 -3.10 2.52
CA PRO A 979 7.30 -1.90 3.28
C PRO A 979 8.45 -0.91 3.24
N LEU A 980 8.19 0.39 3.19
CA LEU A 980 9.23 1.42 3.04
C LEU A 980 10.27 1.37 4.17
N TYR A 981 9.85 1.10 5.41
CA TYR A 981 10.76 0.91 6.55
C TYR A 981 11.73 -0.28 6.38
N ALA A 982 11.44 -1.21 5.47
CA ALA A 982 12.25 -2.39 5.15
C ALA A 982 12.84 -2.33 3.73
N TYR A 983 12.65 -1.23 2.99
CA TYR A 983 13.17 -1.09 1.64
C TYR A 983 14.59 -0.53 1.66
N VAL A 984 14.75 0.66 2.27
CA VAL A 984 16.00 1.38 2.47
C VAL A 984 15.75 2.51 3.48
N SER A 985 16.80 3.06 4.08
CA SER A 985 16.72 4.29 4.89
C SER A 985 16.08 5.42 4.08
N THR A 986 14.91 5.93 4.49
CA THR A 986 14.08 6.84 3.66
C THR A 986 13.25 7.79 4.52
N ALA A 987 12.92 8.98 3.99
CA ALA A 987 12.22 10.07 4.69
C ALA A 987 10.68 9.98 4.59
N TYR A 988 10.11 8.78 4.52
CA TYR A 988 8.69 8.60 4.19
C TYR A 988 7.73 9.15 5.26
N ILE A 989 8.12 9.08 6.54
CA ILE A 989 7.34 9.63 7.63
C ILE A 989 7.24 11.15 7.47
N SER A 990 8.38 11.82 7.26
CA SER A 990 8.40 13.27 6.96
C SER A 990 7.62 13.61 5.70
N ALA A 991 7.77 12.82 4.63
CA ALA A 991 7.13 13.05 3.34
C ALA A 991 5.60 12.94 3.37
N LEU A 992 5.03 12.14 4.26
CA LEU A 992 3.60 11.84 4.25
C LEU A 992 2.85 12.42 5.45
N SER A 993 3.46 12.46 6.63
CA SER A 993 2.88 13.12 7.81
C SER A 993 3.20 14.62 7.88
N GLY A 994 4.27 15.05 7.21
CA GLY A 994 4.80 16.41 7.34
C GLY A 994 5.42 16.70 8.72
N GLN A 995 5.63 15.68 9.56
CA GLN A 995 6.35 15.81 10.83
C GLN A 995 7.87 15.75 10.58
N PRO A 996 8.69 16.56 11.26
CA PRO A 996 10.14 16.39 11.20
C PRO A 996 10.57 15.10 11.94
N GLU A 997 11.63 14.47 11.46
CA GLU A 997 12.23 13.28 12.08
C GLU A 997 13.51 13.63 12.84
N PHE A 998 13.76 12.92 13.94
CA PHE A 998 15.01 13.05 14.70
C PHE A 998 16.22 12.69 13.84
N LEU A 999 16.07 11.60 13.09
CA LEU A 999 17.03 11.09 12.11
C LEU A 999 16.32 10.17 11.11
N ALA A 1000 16.41 10.50 9.82
CA ALA A 1000 15.93 9.66 8.72
C ALA A 1000 16.81 9.84 7.47
N ASP A 1001 16.66 8.96 6.49
CA ASP A 1001 17.33 9.05 5.18
C ASP A 1001 18.85 9.28 5.29
N THR A 1002 19.50 8.35 5.98
CA THR A 1002 20.94 8.36 6.22
C THR A 1002 21.76 8.39 4.92
N ILE A 1003 21.22 7.88 3.81
CA ILE A 1003 21.87 7.89 2.50
C ILE A 1003 21.98 9.32 1.97
N ASN A 1004 20.90 10.10 1.98
CA ASN A 1004 20.99 11.51 1.56
C ASN A 1004 21.77 12.37 2.56
N LEU A 1005 21.72 12.06 3.86
CA LEU A 1005 22.56 12.72 4.87
C LEU A 1005 24.05 12.46 4.64
N ASP A 1006 24.44 11.25 4.27
CA ASP A 1006 25.81 10.95 3.84
C ASP A 1006 26.15 11.81 2.62
N ILE A 1007 25.35 11.77 1.54
CA ILE A 1007 25.61 12.52 0.30
C ILE A 1007 25.78 14.03 0.55
N THR A 1008 25.07 14.58 1.53
CA THR A 1008 25.09 16.02 1.89
C THR A 1008 26.08 16.35 3.01
N GLY A 1009 26.75 15.35 3.59
CA GLY A 1009 27.87 15.52 4.52
C GLY A 1009 27.47 15.81 5.97
N PHE A 1010 26.27 15.42 6.41
CA PHE A 1010 25.85 15.59 7.81
C PHE A 1010 26.46 14.53 8.72
N ALA A 1011 26.98 14.94 9.87
CA ALA A 1011 27.46 14.03 10.90
C ALA A 1011 26.29 13.55 11.77
N TYR A 1012 25.77 12.35 11.50
CA TYR A 1012 24.64 11.78 12.25
C TYR A 1012 24.97 10.48 13.00
N SER A 1013 26.21 9.99 12.92
CA SER A 1013 26.58 8.65 13.44
C SER A 1013 26.33 8.49 14.94
N GLU A 1014 26.50 9.56 15.72
CA GLU A 1014 26.18 9.56 17.16
C GLU A 1014 24.67 9.48 17.40
N ARG A 1015 23.88 10.28 16.69
CA ARG A 1015 22.42 10.18 16.72
C ARG A 1015 21.93 8.79 16.34
N ALA A 1016 22.50 8.18 15.29
CA ALA A 1016 22.15 6.81 14.89
C ALA A 1016 22.41 5.80 16.01
N ARG A 1017 23.54 5.94 16.73
CA ARG A 1017 23.83 5.11 17.92
C ARG A 1017 22.83 5.35 19.03
N ASP A 1018 22.43 6.59 19.27
CA ASP A 1018 21.44 6.93 20.30
C ASP A 1018 20.05 6.40 19.96
N VAL A 1019 19.60 6.50 18.71
CA VAL A 1019 18.34 5.88 18.24
C VAL A 1019 18.42 4.37 18.46
N GLN A 1020 19.51 3.71 18.03
CA GLN A 1020 19.68 2.28 18.23
C GLN A 1020 19.68 1.91 19.72
N ARG A 1021 20.34 2.70 20.57
CA ARG A 1021 20.32 2.52 22.03
C ARG A 1021 18.90 2.66 22.57
N PHE A 1022 18.14 3.66 22.14
CA PHE A 1022 16.78 3.90 22.62
C PHE A 1022 15.85 2.71 22.43
N TYR A 1023 15.85 2.08 21.25
CA TYR A 1023 14.99 0.90 21.04
C TYR A 1023 15.45 -0.35 21.80
N ASN A 1024 16.72 -0.41 22.26
CA ASN A 1024 17.30 -1.59 22.91
C ASN A 1024 17.62 -1.42 24.40
N THR A 1025 17.46 -0.21 24.96
CA THR A 1025 17.80 0.10 26.35
C THR A 1025 16.82 -0.56 27.31
N GLU A 1026 17.29 -0.86 28.51
CA GLU A 1026 16.47 -1.17 29.69
C GLU A 1026 16.54 -0.05 30.75
N ASP A 1027 17.36 0.97 30.50
CA ASP A 1027 17.52 2.14 31.37
C ASP A 1027 16.39 3.14 31.10
N LYS A 1028 15.41 3.14 32.01
CA LYS A 1028 14.21 3.99 31.94
C LYS A 1028 14.54 5.47 32.09
N GLU A 1029 15.45 5.81 33.00
CA GLU A 1029 15.81 7.21 33.27
C GLU A 1029 16.56 7.82 32.10
N TRP A 1030 17.51 7.08 31.52
CA TRP A 1030 18.17 7.51 30.29
C TRP A 1030 17.18 7.64 29.13
N GLY A 1031 16.26 6.69 28.97
CA GLY A 1031 15.25 6.73 27.90
C GLY A 1031 14.35 7.98 27.98
N ARG A 1032 13.85 8.31 29.19
CA ARG A 1032 13.06 9.53 29.43
C ARG A 1032 13.87 10.80 29.17
N ALA A 1033 15.08 10.87 29.72
CA ALA A 1033 15.97 12.01 29.51
C ALA A 1033 16.31 12.19 28.02
N PHE A 1034 16.52 11.10 27.29
CA PHE A 1034 16.78 11.14 25.85
C PHE A 1034 15.60 11.77 25.08
N LEU A 1035 14.36 11.33 25.35
CA LEU A 1035 13.16 11.90 24.72
C LEU A 1035 13.01 13.39 25.03
N GLN A 1036 13.17 13.76 26.30
CA GLN A 1036 13.02 15.15 26.76
C GLN A 1036 14.10 16.08 26.18
N ASN A 1037 15.37 15.67 26.26
CA ASN A 1037 16.51 16.49 25.82
C ASN A 1037 16.53 16.72 24.30
N ASN A 1038 15.99 15.77 23.53
CA ASN A 1038 15.91 15.88 22.07
C ASN A 1038 14.54 16.39 21.58
N HIS A 1039 13.66 16.80 22.50
CA HIS A 1039 12.32 17.29 22.19
C HIS A 1039 11.50 16.33 21.32
N ILE A 1040 11.66 15.02 21.55
CA ILE A 1040 10.90 13.99 20.85
C ILE A 1040 9.46 14.05 21.34
N GLN A 1041 8.53 14.23 20.41
CA GLN A 1041 7.10 14.27 20.73
C GLN A 1041 6.39 12.96 20.39
N TYR A 1042 6.87 12.27 19.34
CA TYR A 1042 6.28 11.02 18.89
C TYR A 1042 7.34 9.94 18.75
N VAL A 1043 7.02 8.72 19.16
CA VAL A 1043 7.85 7.53 18.97
C VAL A 1043 7.11 6.57 18.07
N TYR A 1044 7.78 6.13 17.02
CA TYR A 1044 7.25 5.23 15.99
C TYR A 1044 7.82 3.82 16.21
N GLU A 1045 7.00 2.79 16.12
CA GLU A 1045 7.43 1.39 16.06
C GLU A 1045 7.06 0.79 14.72
N THR A 1046 7.92 -0.10 14.22
CA THR A 1046 7.62 -0.91 13.03
C THR A 1046 7.55 -2.37 13.43
N ARG A 1047 7.10 -3.20 12.48
CA ARG A 1047 7.10 -4.65 12.66
C ARG A 1047 8.49 -5.23 12.95
N LEU A 1048 9.55 -4.61 12.40
CA LEU A 1048 10.91 -5.10 12.52
C LEU A 1048 11.59 -4.68 13.84
N GLN A 1049 11.12 -3.59 14.47
CA GLN A 1049 11.73 -3.08 15.68
C GLN A 1049 10.69 -2.39 16.57
N LYS A 1050 10.53 -2.96 17.76
CA LYS A 1050 9.70 -2.47 18.87
C LYS A 1050 10.59 -2.04 20.03
N LEU A 1051 10.04 -1.24 20.94
CA LEU A 1051 10.68 -0.82 22.17
C LEU A 1051 10.91 -2.03 23.08
N LYS A 1052 12.10 -2.12 23.65
CA LYS A 1052 12.41 -3.13 24.68
C LYS A 1052 11.74 -2.82 26.02
N LEU A 1053 11.71 -1.54 26.39
CA LEU A 1053 10.98 -1.06 27.57
C LEU A 1053 9.48 -0.98 27.31
N ALA A 1054 8.69 -1.15 28.38
CA ALA A 1054 7.26 -0.88 28.32
C ALA A 1054 7.03 0.62 28.03
N PRO A 1055 6.10 1.01 27.14
CA PRO A 1055 5.84 2.41 26.83
C PRO A 1055 5.54 3.27 28.07
N ALA A 1056 4.81 2.73 29.05
CA ALA A 1056 4.52 3.42 30.30
C ALA A 1056 5.79 3.79 31.10
N ASP A 1057 6.84 2.96 31.03
CA ASP A 1057 8.12 3.25 31.67
C ASP A 1057 8.83 4.46 31.04
N LEU A 1058 8.47 4.85 29.81
CA LEU A 1058 9.03 5.98 29.08
C LEU A 1058 8.09 7.20 29.04
N HIS A 1059 6.98 7.19 29.80
CA HIS A 1059 5.91 8.19 29.73
C HIS A 1059 5.32 8.34 28.33
N LEU A 1060 5.23 7.22 27.62
CA LEU A 1060 4.67 7.15 26.27
C LEU A 1060 3.20 6.70 26.33
N GLU A 1061 2.30 7.55 25.84
CA GLU A 1061 0.89 7.24 25.63
C GLU A 1061 0.69 6.71 24.20
N LYS A 1062 0.10 5.53 24.04
CA LYS A 1062 -0.18 4.98 22.72
C LYS A 1062 -1.32 5.75 22.06
N ILE A 1063 -1.08 6.28 20.86
CA ILE A 1063 -2.06 7.03 20.06
C ILE A 1063 -2.47 6.33 18.76
N PHE A 1064 -1.76 5.26 18.39
CA PHE A 1064 -2.08 4.40 17.26
C PHE A 1064 -1.57 2.97 17.49
N ASP A 1065 -2.33 1.96 17.07
CA ASP A 1065 -1.98 0.53 17.15
C ASP A 1065 -2.63 -0.24 16.00
N SER A 1066 -1.81 -0.75 15.08
CA SER A 1066 -2.24 -1.73 14.06
C SER A 1066 -1.58 -3.10 14.19
N GLY A 1067 -0.68 -3.27 15.17
CA GLY A 1067 0.20 -4.44 15.26
C GLY A 1067 1.39 -4.41 14.30
N GLU A 1068 1.22 -3.87 13.08
CA GLU A 1068 2.32 -3.54 12.15
C GLU A 1068 3.05 -2.28 12.61
N ILE A 1069 2.30 -1.20 12.86
CA ILE A 1069 2.79 0.10 13.30
C ILE A 1069 2.15 0.48 14.63
N ASN A 1070 2.96 0.97 15.58
CA ASN A 1070 2.46 1.65 16.76
C ASN A 1070 3.05 3.05 16.82
N ILE A 1071 2.25 4.01 17.28
CA ILE A 1071 2.71 5.38 17.52
C ILE A 1071 2.39 5.74 18.96
N TYR A 1072 3.38 6.33 19.62
CA TYR A 1072 3.24 6.85 20.95
C TYR A 1072 3.51 8.34 20.98
N LYS A 1073 2.82 9.03 21.88
CA LYS A 1073 3.06 10.43 22.22
C LYS A 1073 3.80 10.49 23.55
N PHE A 1074 4.87 11.28 23.59
CA PHE A 1074 5.58 11.56 24.83
C PHE A 1074 4.86 12.66 25.61
N ASN A 1075 4.59 12.40 26.90
CA ASN A 1075 3.82 13.26 27.80
C ASN A 1075 4.68 14.11 28.72
#